data_AF-A0AAD6DQK8-F1
#
_entry.id   AF-A0AAD6DQK8-F1
#
_cell.length_a   1.000
_cell.length_b   1.000
_cell.length_c   1.000
_cell.angle_alpha   90.00
_cell.angle_beta   90.00
_cell.angle_gamma   90.00
#
_symmetry.space_group_name_H-M   'P 1'
#
loop_
_entity.id
_entity.type
_entity.pdbx_description
1 polymer ?
#
loop_
_entity_poly.entity_id
_entity_poly.type
_entity_poly.pdbx_seq_one_letter_code
_entity_poly.pdbx_strand_id
1 'polypeptide(L)'
;MDPRQSLRPRDDTSGTDEFVKLIADPFRTSLTTSALWASLGTSIGLSLLLALLFSLFRPRHSLVYAPKVKHADSKHAPPPIGKGFFSWVKPVIRTREPQLIETIGLDAALFLRFTKMCRNILIIMSIIGCLVMIPVNVTQSQDFQSKSDMSALNDMTPLHVLKANAMWSQVACAWVFDIIIAFFLWRNYRAVRALRRQYFQSSDYQRSLHARTLMITDIPTPDRSDEGILRITDEVNPTAALPRAAIGRSVRNLPAIIKEHEEHVRRLESVLAKYLKRPDQLPQKRPTMRPPRNQRSKHPGGRVDAIDYLTVRIRVLEEEIKHGRVSIDRRDAMPYGFASWERIEHAHAVAWTSRKKHPKGTIIALAPRPSDLIWENLPLSKQARKWKRFVNFIWVTLLTVVWIAPNALIAVFLSNLSNLGLVWPAFQTELEADPNVWAAVQGIASPALTSLVYLVLPMIFRRLSILAGSKTKTSRDRHVLGQLYAFFVFNNLIVFSLFSAAWTFVSTVIDKSQTTSNAWEAIVETDIYSSLVNALCTVSPFWVTWLLQRNLGATIDLVQMITVAWVWFAKTFLSPTPRQSIEWTAPPAFDYASYYNYFLFYATVAFSFATLQPIVLPVTALYFGIDAMLKKYLLMYIFVTKNESAGAYWRVLFNRLIFATILSNFIVGLVIKSRSTWNMVFCVVPLPFLMLGFKFYCYKTFDDDCNYYNRGNLSDAEALGASKLSKKAGDRLSAKFGHPALYKPLMTPMVHARAAEALKQIYQGRLEHNDMAGEYSDIAMNPMMADQPGKEAEPAPFEMVSENQLDFSYFKDRADFQEEFGGGIYGRPEDLMTERSQTPRSTLGGEWSPSSSRASSPAPSLPSMSGLKMPDVYDAQEGSGLVHPAFRVPLSRGNSGGFYQQANESESRLLSHAQTPGQTEITNPLDRWRTGGYGPVEQEDDPVSYTSYEPYRGRH
;
A
#
# COMPACT_ATOMS: atom_id res chain seq x y z
N MET A 1 81.73 4.36 18.66
CA MET A 1 81.64 5.80 18.98
C MET A 1 80.18 6.21 18.91
N ASP A 2 79.82 7.26 19.63
CA ASP A 2 78.55 8.04 19.59
C ASP A 2 77.20 7.30 19.69
N PRO A 3 76.72 7.05 20.91
CA PRO A 3 75.33 6.66 21.18
C PRO A 3 74.45 7.91 21.41
N ARG A 4 73.94 8.53 20.33
CA ARG A 4 72.93 9.62 20.41
C ARG A 4 72.12 9.80 19.12
N GLN A 5 71.16 8.90 18.88
CA GLN A 5 69.99 9.21 18.05
C GLN A 5 68.73 9.13 18.91
N SER A 6 67.77 10.01 18.63
CA SER A 6 66.67 10.32 19.54
C SER A 6 65.64 9.20 19.61
N LEU A 7 65.33 8.79 20.84
CA LEU A 7 64.07 8.13 21.16
C LEU A 7 62.93 9.05 20.73
N ARG A 8 62.22 8.69 19.65
CA ARG A 8 60.82 9.11 19.52
C ARG A 8 60.06 8.38 20.63
N PRO A 9 59.27 9.05 21.48
CA PRO A 9 58.40 8.35 22.40
C PRO A 9 57.46 7.46 21.57
N ARG A 10 57.42 6.19 21.96
CA ARG A 10 56.48 5.23 21.41
C ARG A 10 55.20 5.42 22.20
N ASP A 11 54.26 6.18 21.64
CA ASP A 11 52.90 6.28 22.18
C ASP A 11 52.22 4.92 21.97
N ASP A 12 52.47 3.98 22.88
CA ASP A 12 51.76 2.71 22.99
C ASP A 12 50.35 2.96 23.59
N THR A 13 49.58 3.88 22.97
CA THR A 13 48.14 4.01 23.23
C THR A 13 47.47 2.71 22.83
N SER A 14 46.69 2.11 23.73
CA SER A 14 46.08 0.82 23.41
C SER A 14 45.07 0.97 22.25
N GLY A 15 44.91 -0.07 21.44
CA GLY A 15 43.89 -0.09 20.38
C GLY A 15 42.47 0.13 20.92
N THR A 16 42.24 -0.14 22.21
CA THR A 16 41.01 0.21 22.93
C THR A 16 40.87 1.70 23.22
N ASP A 17 41.95 2.43 23.54
CA ASP A 17 41.92 3.89 23.73
C ASP A 17 41.69 4.63 22.41
N GLU A 18 42.29 4.14 21.32
CA GLU A 18 42.05 4.70 19.98
C GLU A 18 40.63 4.39 19.49
N PHE A 19 40.13 3.17 19.73
CA PHE A 19 38.72 2.82 19.52
C PHE A 19 37.76 3.71 20.34
N VAL A 20 38.07 3.99 21.61
CA VAL A 20 37.31 4.93 22.45
C VAL A 20 37.31 6.35 21.85
N LYS A 21 38.43 6.83 21.29
CA LYS A 21 38.51 8.12 20.60
C LYS A 21 37.71 8.13 19.28
N LEU A 22 37.72 7.03 18.53
CA LEU A 22 36.96 6.87 17.28
C LEU A 22 35.44 6.83 17.51
N ILE A 23 34.98 6.27 18.65
CA ILE A 23 33.56 6.28 19.05
C ILE A 23 33.07 7.71 19.39
N ALA A 24 33.95 8.59 19.88
CA ALA A 24 33.59 9.95 20.27
C ALA A 24 33.20 10.84 19.06
N ASP A 25 33.93 10.71 17.95
CA ASP A 25 33.90 11.64 16.81
C ASP A 25 33.62 10.97 15.44
N PRO A 26 32.56 10.13 15.30
CA PRO A 26 32.32 9.31 14.11
C PRO A 26 31.92 10.11 12.84
N PHE A 27 31.87 11.43 12.91
CA PHE A 27 31.34 12.30 11.84
C PHE A 27 32.39 13.10 11.07
N ARG A 28 33.66 13.14 11.51
CA ARG A 28 34.70 14.07 10.98
C ARG A 28 34.83 14.09 9.45
N THR A 29 34.68 12.95 8.78
CA THR A 29 34.78 12.82 7.32
C THR A 29 33.60 13.42 6.54
N SER A 30 32.49 13.76 7.19
CA SER A 30 31.25 14.23 6.57
C SER A 30 31.05 15.75 6.58
N LEU A 31 31.98 16.51 7.18
CA LEU A 31 31.79 17.91 7.57
C LEU A 31 32.31 18.96 6.57
N THR A 32 32.99 18.57 5.50
CA THR A 32 33.57 19.54 4.54
C THR A 32 32.51 20.08 3.56
N THR A 33 32.54 21.40 3.31
CA THR A 33 31.63 22.02 2.33
C THR A 33 31.84 21.49 0.90
N SER A 34 33.07 21.08 0.56
CA SER A 34 33.40 20.41 -0.69
C SER A 34 32.71 19.05 -0.86
N ALA A 35 32.63 18.23 0.20
CA ALA A 35 31.87 16.99 0.19
C ALA A 35 30.35 17.24 0.04
N LEU A 36 29.83 18.31 0.65
CA LEU A 36 28.44 18.73 0.46
C LEU A 36 28.14 19.09 -1.00
N TRP A 37 28.96 19.94 -1.65
CA TRP A 37 28.79 20.28 -3.06
C TRP A 37 28.98 19.07 -3.99
N ALA A 38 29.93 18.19 -3.71
CA ALA A 38 30.10 16.93 -4.45
C ALA A 38 28.86 16.02 -4.30
N SER A 39 28.29 15.91 -3.10
CA SER A 39 27.06 15.15 -2.86
C SER A 39 25.83 15.78 -3.53
N LEU A 40 25.79 17.11 -3.66
CA LEU A 40 24.76 17.85 -4.38
C LEU A 40 24.83 17.58 -5.89
N GLY A 41 26.02 17.74 -6.47
CA GLY A 41 26.25 17.49 -7.90
C GLY A 41 25.98 16.04 -8.30
N THR A 42 26.47 15.08 -7.52
CA THR A 42 26.24 13.64 -7.78
C THR A 42 24.79 13.23 -7.58
N SER A 43 24.12 13.65 -6.50
CA SER A 43 22.73 13.27 -6.24
C SER A 43 21.74 13.89 -7.23
N ILE A 44 21.90 15.17 -7.59
CA ILE A 44 21.07 15.84 -8.61
C ILE A 44 21.40 15.31 -10.00
N GLY A 45 22.69 15.18 -10.34
CA GLY A 45 23.14 14.66 -11.64
C GLY A 45 22.63 13.25 -11.92
N LEU A 46 22.78 12.33 -10.96
CA LEU A 46 22.27 10.96 -11.13
C LEU A 46 20.73 10.92 -11.11
N SER A 47 20.05 11.77 -10.33
CA SER A 47 18.58 11.88 -10.38
C SER A 47 18.11 12.36 -11.77
N LEU A 48 18.80 13.33 -12.38
CA LEU A 48 18.47 13.82 -13.71
C LEU A 48 18.75 12.75 -14.78
N LEU A 49 19.88 12.03 -14.68
CA LEU A 49 20.20 10.88 -15.54
C LEU A 49 19.13 9.78 -15.44
N LEU A 50 18.73 9.39 -14.23
CA LEU A 50 17.69 8.38 -13.98
C LEU A 50 16.31 8.84 -14.50
N ALA A 51 15.99 10.13 -14.40
CA ALA A 51 14.75 10.70 -14.95
C ALA A 51 14.75 10.71 -16.50
N LEU A 52 15.89 10.98 -17.14
CA LEU A 52 16.06 10.86 -18.59
C LEU A 52 15.97 9.38 -19.04
N LEU A 53 16.61 8.48 -18.31
CA LEU A 53 16.58 7.03 -18.55
C LEU A 53 15.15 6.47 -18.42
N PHE A 54 14.42 6.86 -17.37
CA PHE A 54 12.98 6.60 -17.25
C PHE A 54 12.23 7.13 -18.48
N SER A 55 12.49 8.38 -18.89
CA SER A 55 11.85 8.99 -20.06
C SER A 55 12.13 8.26 -21.40
N LEU A 56 13.23 7.51 -21.49
CA LEU A 56 13.61 6.68 -22.64
C LEU A 56 12.96 5.28 -22.61
N PHE A 57 12.93 4.62 -21.46
CA PHE A 57 12.37 3.26 -21.32
C PHE A 57 10.84 3.23 -21.19
N ARG A 58 10.24 4.28 -20.62
CA ARG A 58 8.80 4.36 -20.33
C ARG A 58 7.87 4.20 -21.55
N PRO A 59 8.18 4.73 -22.75
CA PRO A 59 7.41 4.45 -23.96
C PRO A 59 7.51 2.99 -24.46
N ARG A 60 8.59 2.26 -24.12
CA ARG A 60 8.83 0.87 -24.56
C ARG A 60 8.17 -0.17 -23.64
N HIS A 61 8.04 0.13 -22.34
CA HIS A 61 7.50 -0.80 -21.33
C HIS A 61 6.25 -0.24 -20.64
N SER A 62 5.25 0.16 -21.44
CA SER A 62 3.97 0.71 -20.96
C SER A 62 3.24 -0.17 -19.94
N LEU A 63 3.39 -1.50 -20.05
CA LEU A 63 2.81 -2.49 -19.12
C LEU A 63 3.29 -2.32 -17.67
N VAL A 64 4.54 -1.92 -17.44
CA VAL A 64 5.08 -1.68 -16.08
C VAL A 64 4.88 -0.22 -15.67
N TYR A 65 5.13 0.73 -16.59
CA TYR A 65 5.15 2.16 -16.28
C TYR A 65 3.79 2.88 -16.37
N ALA A 66 2.74 2.18 -16.82
CA ALA A 66 1.39 2.73 -16.97
C ALA A 66 0.23 1.70 -16.88
N PRO A 67 0.28 0.63 -16.04
CA PRO A 67 -0.77 -0.40 -15.99
C PRO A 67 -2.17 0.18 -15.71
N LYS A 68 -2.28 1.26 -14.93
CA LYS A 68 -3.59 1.89 -14.66
C LYS A 68 -4.25 2.50 -15.90
N VAL A 69 -3.51 2.87 -16.94
CA VAL A 69 -4.10 3.36 -18.21
C VAL A 69 -4.80 2.22 -18.96
N LYS A 70 -4.30 0.98 -18.81
CA LYS A 70 -4.81 -0.20 -19.50
C LYS A 70 -5.97 -0.89 -18.76
N HIS A 71 -5.94 -0.89 -17.43
CA HIS A 71 -6.86 -1.70 -16.63
C HIS A 71 -8.01 -0.91 -15.97
N ALA A 72 -7.85 0.41 -15.75
CA ALA A 72 -8.88 1.23 -15.10
C ALA A 72 -10.15 1.36 -15.96
N ASP A 73 -11.30 1.35 -15.29
CA ASP A 73 -12.58 1.62 -15.95
C ASP A 73 -12.66 3.07 -16.43
N SER A 74 -13.50 3.33 -17.43
CA SER A 74 -13.60 4.64 -18.11
C SER A 74 -13.86 5.85 -17.19
N LYS A 75 -14.36 5.64 -15.97
CA LYS A 75 -14.53 6.67 -14.93
C LYS A 75 -13.27 6.95 -14.11
N HIS A 76 -12.44 5.94 -13.89
CA HIS A 76 -11.25 5.98 -13.02
C HIS A 76 -9.94 6.08 -13.82
N ALA A 77 -10.01 6.02 -15.15
CA ALA A 77 -8.87 6.07 -16.04
C ALA A 77 -8.08 7.39 -15.90
N PRO A 78 -6.77 7.34 -15.60
CA PRO A 78 -5.93 8.54 -15.60
C PRO A 78 -5.79 9.07 -17.05
N PRO A 79 -5.58 10.39 -17.25
CA PRO A 79 -5.55 10.96 -18.59
C PRO A 79 -4.44 10.35 -19.45
N PRO A 80 -4.72 10.06 -20.74
CA PRO A 80 -3.79 9.35 -21.61
C PRO A 80 -2.50 10.13 -21.82
N ILE A 81 -1.44 9.38 -22.09
CA ILE A 81 -0.06 9.82 -22.09
C ILE A 81 0.57 9.61 -23.45
N GLY A 82 1.10 10.67 -24.04
CA GLY A 82 1.79 10.60 -25.33
C GLY A 82 3.06 9.76 -25.29
N LYS A 83 3.54 9.34 -26.47
CA LYS A 83 4.79 8.57 -26.62
C LYS A 83 6.07 9.42 -26.47
N GLY A 84 5.99 10.74 -26.61
CA GLY A 84 7.15 11.65 -26.51
C GLY A 84 7.73 11.75 -25.09
N PHE A 85 9.01 12.10 -24.99
CA PHE A 85 9.82 12.08 -23.76
C PHE A 85 9.14 12.75 -22.54
N PHE A 86 9.12 14.08 -22.47
CA PHE A 86 8.54 14.82 -21.34
C PHE A 86 6.99 14.90 -21.35
N SER A 87 6.31 14.08 -22.17
CA SER A 87 4.84 14.07 -22.31
C SER A 87 4.10 13.82 -20.99
N TRP A 88 4.74 13.19 -20.01
CA TRP A 88 4.16 12.86 -18.71
C TRP A 88 4.09 14.04 -17.74
N VAL A 89 4.97 15.03 -17.88
CA VAL A 89 5.08 16.16 -16.96
C VAL A 89 3.82 17.06 -17.08
N LYS A 90 3.36 17.32 -18.30
CA LYS A 90 2.20 18.18 -18.58
C LYS A 90 0.88 17.65 -17.97
N PRO A 91 0.50 16.36 -18.11
CA PRO A 91 -0.62 15.76 -17.36
C PRO A 91 -0.43 15.78 -15.84
N VAL A 92 0.78 15.46 -15.33
CA VAL A 92 1.06 15.43 -13.88
C VAL A 92 0.96 16.81 -13.25
N ILE A 93 1.32 17.89 -13.94
CA ILE A 93 1.09 19.26 -13.46
C ILE A 93 -0.38 19.68 -13.63
N ARG A 94 -0.99 19.47 -14.80
CA ARG A 94 -2.31 20.04 -15.15
C ARG A 94 -3.50 19.40 -14.43
N THR A 95 -3.41 18.12 -14.04
CA THR A 95 -4.53 17.41 -13.39
C THR A 95 -4.91 18.01 -12.03
N ARG A 96 -6.18 18.37 -11.87
CA ARG A 96 -6.72 19.04 -10.66
C ARG A 96 -7.09 18.03 -9.57
N GLU A 97 -7.17 18.50 -8.33
CA GLU A 97 -7.47 17.66 -7.16
C GLU A 97 -8.79 16.87 -7.19
N PRO A 98 -9.96 17.39 -7.65
CA PRO A 98 -11.18 16.59 -7.75
C PRO A 98 -11.03 15.39 -8.72
N GLN A 99 -10.53 15.65 -9.94
CA GLN A 99 -10.22 14.61 -10.93
C GLN A 99 -9.20 13.58 -10.41
N LEU A 100 -8.33 14.00 -9.49
CA LEU A 100 -7.35 13.12 -8.85
C LEU A 100 -8.05 12.18 -7.85
N ILE A 101 -8.95 12.68 -7.01
CA ILE A 101 -9.75 11.86 -6.09
C ILE A 101 -10.54 10.80 -6.86
N GLU A 102 -11.12 11.17 -8.01
CA GLU A 102 -11.87 10.28 -8.91
C GLU A 102 -11.00 9.23 -9.65
N THR A 103 -9.67 9.39 -9.73
CA THR A 103 -8.78 8.46 -10.49
C THR A 103 -7.73 7.73 -9.64
N ILE A 104 -7.47 8.19 -8.41
CA ILE A 104 -6.51 7.57 -7.48
C ILE A 104 -7.06 7.30 -6.07
N GLY A 105 -8.28 7.72 -5.75
CA GLY A 105 -8.88 7.58 -4.42
C GLY A 105 -8.58 8.73 -3.47
N LEU A 106 -9.30 8.77 -2.35
CA LEU A 106 -9.20 9.82 -1.33
C LEU A 106 -7.91 9.70 -0.52
N ASP A 107 -7.48 8.49 -0.16
CA ASP A 107 -6.25 8.28 0.61
C ASP A 107 -5.00 8.68 -0.17
N ALA A 108 -4.98 8.43 -1.48
CA ALA A 108 -3.90 8.82 -2.37
C ALA A 108 -3.89 10.34 -2.63
N ALA A 109 -5.07 10.96 -2.75
CA ALA A 109 -5.20 12.42 -2.81
C ALA A 109 -4.76 13.09 -1.50
N LEU A 110 -5.12 12.51 -0.34
CA LEU A 110 -4.67 12.95 0.99
C LEU A 110 -3.15 12.88 1.13
N PHE A 111 -2.54 11.78 0.68
CA PHE A 111 -1.08 11.60 0.66
C PHE A 111 -0.40 12.72 -0.14
N LEU A 112 -0.90 13.01 -1.36
CA LEU A 112 -0.36 14.09 -2.20
C LEU A 112 -0.68 15.50 -1.69
N ARG A 113 -1.69 15.66 -0.83
CA ARG A 113 -1.96 16.90 -0.10
C ARG A 113 -1.00 17.07 1.08
N PHE A 114 -0.67 16.00 1.79
CA PHE A 114 0.30 15.98 2.89
C PHE A 114 1.72 16.34 2.41
N THR A 115 2.23 15.72 1.34
CA THR A 115 3.58 16.07 0.83
C THR A 115 3.67 17.52 0.35
N LYS A 116 2.64 18.03 -0.34
CA LYS A 116 2.53 19.46 -0.72
C LYS A 116 2.44 20.40 0.49
N MET A 117 1.83 19.98 1.59
CA MET A 117 1.81 20.75 2.84
C MET A 117 3.22 20.87 3.43
N CYS A 118 3.92 19.76 3.61
CA CYS A 118 5.30 19.76 4.13
C CYS A 118 6.22 20.62 3.26
N ARG A 119 6.14 20.48 1.94
CA ARG A 119 6.85 21.34 0.98
C ARG A 119 6.58 22.84 1.22
N ASN A 120 5.31 23.24 1.29
CA ASN A 120 4.93 24.65 1.41
C ASN A 120 5.34 25.25 2.76
N ILE A 121 5.28 24.48 3.85
CA ILE A 121 5.81 24.86 5.16
C ILE A 121 7.31 25.12 5.05
N LEU A 122 8.07 24.15 4.52
CA LEU A 122 9.53 24.20 4.46
C LEU A 122 10.05 25.30 3.53
N ILE A 123 9.34 25.63 2.44
CA ILE A 123 9.68 26.80 1.59
C ILE A 123 9.60 28.11 2.40
N ILE A 124 8.54 28.33 3.16
CA ILE A 124 8.35 29.59 3.89
C ILE A 124 9.28 29.67 5.10
N MET A 125 9.48 28.55 5.82
CA MET A 125 10.51 28.45 6.86
C MET A 125 11.92 28.67 6.30
N SER A 126 12.22 28.14 5.10
CA SER A 126 13.52 28.32 4.43
C SER A 126 13.79 29.79 4.10
N ILE A 127 12.81 30.54 3.61
CA ILE A 127 12.98 31.98 3.33
C ILE A 127 13.39 32.71 4.61
N ILE A 128 12.72 32.44 5.74
CA ILE A 128 13.00 33.09 7.02
C ILE A 128 14.34 32.61 7.60
N GLY A 129 14.60 31.31 7.62
CA GLY A 129 15.86 30.74 8.13
C GLY A 129 17.09 31.20 7.35
N CYS A 130 17.02 31.24 6.02
CA CYS A 130 18.14 31.67 5.18
C CYS A 130 18.35 33.20 5.18
N LEU A 131 17.29 34.01 5.26
CA LEU A 131 17.42 35.48 5.28
C LEU A 131 17.68 36.07 6.66
N VAL A 132 17.26 35.41 7.75
CA VAL A 132 17.39 35.92 9.12
C VAL A 132 18.46 35.16 9.92
N MET A 133 18.39 33.83 9.99
CA MET A 133 19.25 33.08 10.91
C MET A 133 20.68 32.93 10.39
N ILE A 134 20.89 32.68 9.09
CA ILE A 134 22.25 32.56 8.54
C ILE A 134 23.06 33.86 8.72
N PRO A 135 22.55 35.06 8.37
CA PRO A 135 23.29 36.30 8.60
C PRO A 135 23.51 36.62 10.09
N VAL A 136 22.55 36.31 10.97
CA VAL A 136 22.72 36.55 12.41
C VAL A 136 23.76 35.61 13.03
N ASN A 137 23.81 34.33 12.63
CA ASN A 137 24.84 33.41 13.13
C ASN A 137 26.24 33.83 12.62
N VAL A 138 26.38 34.08 11.31
CA VAL A 138 27.66 34.38 10.67
C VAL A 138 28.22 35.76 11.06
N THR A 139 27.38 36.77 11.32
CA THR A 139 27.88 38.10 11.76
C THR A 139 28.22 38.18 13.25
N GLN A 140 27.89 37.16 14.04
CA GLN A 140 28.05 37.15 15.50
C GLN A 140 28.91 35.98 16.03
N SER A 141 29.48 35.15 15.14
CA SER A 141 30.60 34.26 15.46
C SER A 141 31.91 35.05 15.65
N GLN A 142 32.86 34.50 16.41
CA GLN A 142 34.15 35.18 16.66
C GLN A 142 35.24 34.84 15.64
N ASP A 143 35.28 33.61 15.10
CA ASP A 143 36.43 33.07 14.36
C ASP A 143 36.40 33.27 12.82
N PHE A 144 35.73 34.32 12.34
CA PHE A 144 35.60 34.62 10.89
C PHE A 144 36.94 34.90 10.16
N GLN A 145 38.08 34.88 10.86
CA GLN A 145 39.42 34.96 10.24
C GLN A 145 40.02 33.61 9.83
N SER A 146 39.50 32.46 10.29
CA SER A 146 40.06 31.15 9.92
C SER A 146 39.53 30.68 8.55
N LYS A 147 40.33 30.85 7.50
CA LYS A 147 39.98 30.39 6.14
C LYS A 147 40.12 28.87 6.01
N SER A 148 39.09 28.12 6.37
CA SER A 148 38.96 26.70 6.02
C SER A 148 37.54 26.33 5.56
N ASP A 149 37.47 25.50 4.52
CA ASP A 149 36.22 24.97 3.94
C ASP A 149 35.42 24.06 4.91
N MET A 150 35.97 23.79 6.08
CA MET A 150 35.37 22.99 7.16
C MET A 150 34.78 23.87 8.29
N SER A 151 35.18 25.15 8.39
CA SER A 151 34.61 26.11 9.34
C SER A 151 33.27 26.66 8.84
N ALA A 152 33.21 27.04 7.56
CA ALA A 152 32.12 27.84 6.99
C ALA A 152 30.71 27.24 7.11
N LEU A 153 30.56 25.92 7.33
CA LEU A 153 29.26 25.30 7.60
C LEU A 153 28.92 25.20 9.09
N ASN A 154 29.93 25.07 9.96
CA ASN A 154 29.78 25.09 11.40
C ASN A 154 29.50 26.53 11.89
N ASP A 155 30.07 27.54 11.24
CA ASP A 155 29.81 28.97 11.49
C ASP A 155 28.38 29.42 11.14
N MET A 156 27.63 28.61 10.39
CA MET A 156 26.20 28.81 10.16
C MET A 156 25.33 28.28 11.31
N THR A 157 25.90 27.49 12.22
CA THR A 157 25.25 27.00 13.43
C THR A 157 25.45 27.98 14.59
N PRO A 158 24.60 27.96 15.64
CA PRO A 158 24.77 28.84 16.79
C PRO A 158 25.92 28.44 17.74
N LEU A 159 26.80 27.51 17.35
CA LEU A 159 27.90 26.98 18.15
C LEU A 159 28.90 28.06 18.59
N HIS A 160 29.22 29.01 17.70
CA HIS A 160 30.22 30.06 17.90
C HIS A 160 29.62 31.41 18.31
N VAL A 161 28.30 31.50 18.51
CA VAL A 161 27.59 32.76 18.81
C VAL A 161 27.54 32.97 20.32
N LEU A 162 28.41 33.84 20.85
CA LEU A 162 28.53 34.08 22.31
C LEU A 162 27.72 35.28 22.83
N LYS A 163 27.16 36.12 21.96
CA LYS A 163 26.40 37.31 22.36
C LYS A 163 24.94 36.95 22.69
N ALA A 164 24.54 37.10 23.96
CA ALA A 164 23.17 36.86 24.41
C ALA A 164 22.12 37.59 23.55
N ASN A 165 22.38 38.82 23.12
CA ASN A 165 21.45 39.60 22.27
C ASN A 165 21.16 38.91 20.92
N ALA A 166 22.08 38.13 20.36
CA ALA A 166 21.87 37.40 19.12
C ALA A 166 20.93 36.18 19.32
N MET A 167 20.91 35.59 20.53
CA MET A 167 20.08 34.41 20.85
C MET A 167 18.58 34.72 20.83
N TRP A 168 18.17 35.98 20.99
CA TRP A 168 16.78 36.41 20.78
C TRP A 168 16.25 36.08 19.37
N SER A 169 17.13 36.02 18.36
CA SER A 169 16.73 35.62 17.00
C SER A 169 16.16 34.19 16.94
N GLN A 170 16.70 33.27 17.74
CA GLN A 170 16.22 31.89 17.82
C GLN A 170 14.85 31.81 18.49
N VAL A 171 14.64 32.57 19.57
CA VAL A 171 13.33 32.70 20.23
C VAL A 171 12.30 33.22 19.24
N ALA A 172 12.59 34.32 18.55
CA ALA A 172 11.69 34.92 17.56
C ALA A 172 11.39 33.96 16.40
N CYS A 173 12.42 33.29 15.85
CA CYS A 173 12.23 32.32 14.77
C CYS A 173 11.41 31.10 15.20
N ALA A 174 11.59 30.60 16.43
CA ALA A 174 10.78 29.48 16.94
C ALA A 174 9.29 29.83 17.04
N TRP A 175 8.96 31.00 17.61
CA TRP A 175 7.57 31.51 17.64
C TRP A 175 6.99 31.65 16.23
N VAL A 176 7.74 32.21 15.28
CA VAL A 176 7.31 32.39 13.88
C VAL A 176 7.12 31.03 13.18
N PHE A 177 8.04 30.08 13.37
CA PHE A 177 7.94 28.73 12.79
C PHE A 177 6.72 27.96 13.32
N ASP A 178 6.45 27.99 14.63
CA ASP A 178 5.27 27.33 15.20
C ASP A 178 3.97 27.93 14.67
N ILE A 179 3.88 29.26 14.53
CA ILE A 179 2.73 29.95 13.92
C ILE A 179 2.52 29.51 12.46
N ILE A 180 3.59 29.44 11.66
CA ILE A 180 3.54 28.97 10.27
C ILE A 180 3.04 27.52 10.20
N ILE A 181 3.59 26.63 11.03
CA ILE A 181 3.23 25.21 11.02
C ILE A 181 1.78 25.03 11.49
N ALA A 182 1.36 25.68 12.56
CA ALA A 182 -0.03 25.66 13.04
C ALA A 182 -1.01 26.17 11.97
N PHE A 183 -0.70 27.27 11.27
CA PHE A 183 -1.52 27.79 10.18
C PHE A 183 -1.67 26.78 9.03
N PHE A 184 -0.58 26.18 8.56
CA PHE A 184 -0.65 25.19 7.48
C PHE A 184 -1.35 23.89 7.89
N LEU A 185 -1.17 23.44 9.14
CA LEU A 185 -1.89 22.30 9.70
C LEU A 185 -3.38 22.58 9.77
N TRP A 186 -3.80 23.73 10.30
CA TRP A 186 -5.21 24.15 10.39
C TRP A 186 -5.86 24.25 9.01
N ARG A 187 -5.20 24.93 8.07
CA ARG A 187 -5.69 25.12 6.69
C ARG A 187 -5.92 23.78 5.98
N ASN A 188 -5.02 22.82 6.18
CA ASN A 188 -5.19 21.48 5.63
C ASN A 188 -6.21 20.63 6.40
N TYR A 189 -6.33 20.75 7.73
CA TYR A 189 -7.37 20.05 8.48
C TYR A 189 -8.78 20.43 8.00
N ARG A 190 -9.02 21.74 7.79
CA ARG A 190 -10.28 22.26 7.23
C ARG A 190 -10.55 21.73 5.82
N ALA A 191 -9.51 21.59 4.99
CA ALA A 191 -9.63 21.02 3.65
C ALA A 191 -9.90 19.50 3.69
N VAL A 192 -9.21 18.74 4.55
CA VAL A 192 -9.42 17.29 4.72
C VAL A 192 -10.84 17.00 5.22
N ARG A 193 -11.37 17.82 6.15
CA ARG A 193 -12.78 17.78 6.57
C ARG A 193 -13.75 18.00 5.39
N ALA A 194 -13.45 18.95 4.50
CA ALA A 194 -14.26 19.19 3.31
C ALA A 194 -14.22 18.01 2.31
N LEU A 195 -13.03 17.49 2.00
CA LEU A 195 -12.87 16.30 1.14
C LEU A 195 -13.57 15.07 1.74
N ARG A 196 -13.49 14.90 3.06
CA ARG A 196 -14.17 13.81 3.79
C ARG A 196 -15.68 13.95 3.74
N ARG A 197 -16.23 15.18 3.79
CA ARG A 197 -17.66 15.43 3.58
C ARG A 197 -18.10 15.11 2.15
N GLN A 198 -17.33 15.54 1.15
CA GLN A 198 -17.58 15.24 -0.25
C GLN A 198 -17.55 13.73 -0.52
N TYR A 199 -16.61 12.99 0.11
CA TYR A 199 -16.56 11.53 0.04
C TYR A 199 -17.83 10.88 0.59
N PHE A 200 -18.37 11.33 1.73
CA PHE A 200 -19.65 10.83 2.24
C PHE A 200 -20.84 11.16 1.32
N GLN A 201 -20.74 12.19 0.48
CA GLN A 201 -21.75 12.56 -0.53
C GLN A 201 -21.54 11.85 -1.87
N SER A 202 -20.44 11.10 -2.06
CA SER A 202 -20.18 10.37 -3.30
C SER A 202 -21.20 9.24 -3.53
N SER A 203 -21.54 8.98 -4.80
CA SER A 203 -22.45 7.88 -5.19
C SER A 203 -22.02 6.54 -4.61
N ASP A 204 -20.72 6.32 -4.51
CA ASP A 204 -20.14 5.01 -4.23
C ASP A 204 -20.14 4.74 -2.73
N TYR A 205 -19.91 5.77 -1.90
CA TYR A 205 -20.15 5.67 -0.47
C TYR A 205 -21.65 5.52 -0.18
N GLN A 206 -22.49 6.32 -0.83
CA GLN A 206 -23.96 6.31 -0.67
C GLN A 206 -24.60 4.97 -1.04
N ARG A 207 -24.09 4.28 -2.07
CA ARG A 207 -24.52 2.94 -2.50
C ARG A 207 -23.81 1.78 -1.79
N SER A 208 -22.80 2.05 -0.95
CA SER A 208 -22.03 1.00 -0.30
C SER A 208 -22.71 0.40 0.93
N LEU A 209 -22.55 -0.91 1.11
CA LEU A 209 -23.16 -1.64 2.23
C LEU A 209 -22.48 -1.34 3.59
N HIS A 210 -21.18 -1.05 3.57
CA HIS A 210 -20.41 -0.72 4.78
C HIS A 210 -20.79 0.65 5.37
N ALA A 211 -21.18 1.64 4.56
CA ALA A 211 -21.67 2.94 5.04
C ALA A 211 -22.97 2.84 5.86
N ARG A 212 -23.76 1.77 5.66
CA ARG A 212 -25.07 1.51 6.27
C ARG A 212 -25.01 0.51 7.44
N THR A 213 -23.82 0.00 7.76
CA THR A 213 -23.64 -1.13 8.70
C THR A 213 -22.74 -0.74 9.86
N LEU A 214 -23.10 -1.21 11.06
CA LEU A 214 -22.27 -1.14 12.25
C LEU A 214 -21.70 -2.51 12.58
N MET A 215 -20.40 -2.55 12.89
CA MET A 215 -19.71 -3.69 13.43
C MET A 215 -19.80 -3.63 14.96
N ILE A 216 -20.41 -4.66 15.55
CA ILE A 216 -20.61 -4.81 16.99
C ILE A 216 -19.65 -5.88 17.49
N THR A 217 -18.94 -5.60 18.58
CA THR A 217 -17.85 -6.45 19.07
C THR A 217 -17.81 -6.52 20.59
N ASP A 218 -17.23 -7.61 21.08
CA ASP A 218 -17.16 -7.95 22.50
C ASP A 218 -18.58 -8.22 23.10
N ILE A 219 -19.40 -9.00 22.36
CA ILE A 219 -20.76 -9.37 22.73
C ILE A 219 -20.76 -10.40 23.89
N PRO A 220 -21.47 -10.15 25.01
CA PRO A 220 -21.54 -11.06 26.14
C PRO A 220 -22.31 -12.34 25.77
N THR A 221 -22.01 -13.46 26.42
CA THR A 221 -22.56 -14.79 26.11
C THR A 221 -24.09 -14.87 25.95
N PRO A 222 -24.94 -14.30 26.84
CA PRO A 222 -26.40 -14.41 26.69
C PRO A 222 -26.97 -13.65 25.49
N ASP A 223 -26.25 -12.65 24.96
CA ASP A 223 -26.72 -11.81 23.84
C ASP A 223 -26.10 -12.21 22.49
N ARG A 224 -25.45 -13.38 22.38
CA ARG A 224 -24.87 -13.89 21.12
C ARG A 224 -25.91 -14.54 20.22
N SER A 225 -26.97 -13.81 19.93
CA SER A 225 -27.98 -14.17 18.94
C SER A 225 -28.30 -12.95 18.06
N ASP A 226 -28.96 -13.18 16.94
CA ASP A 226 -29.43 -12.08 16.09
C ASP A 226 -30.39 -11.17 16.87
N GLU A 227 -31.26 -11.72 17.72
CA GLU A 227 -32.08 -10.95 18.67
C GLU A 227 -31.29 -10.19 19.74
N GLY A 228 -30.24 -10.81 20.31
CA GLY A 228 -29.40 -10.17 21.32
C GLY A 228 -28.69 -8.93 20.78
N ILE A 229 -28.25 -8.99 19.52
CA ILE A 229 -27.77 -7.82 18.77
C ILE A 229 -28.86 -6.75 18.67
N LEU A 230 -30.09 -7.10 18.26
CA LEU A 230 -31.19 -6.14 18.15
C LEU A 230 -31.44 -5.42 19.48
N ARG A 231 -31.56 -6.16 20.59
CA ARG A 231 -31.76 -5.61 21.95
C ARG A 231 -30.62 -4.67 22.35
N ILE A 232 -29.36 -5.01 22.04
CA ILE A 232 -28.18 -4.17 22.30
C ILE A 232 -28.18 -2.89 21.45
N THR A 233 -28.64 -2.96 20.19
CA THR A 233 -28.75 -1.76 19.35
C THR A 233 -29.88 -0.84 19.80
N ASP A 234 -31.00 -1.40 20.25
CA ASP A 234 -32.21 -0.66 20.61
C ASP A 234 -32.00 0.22 21.86
N GLU A 235 -31.27 -0.28 22.87
CA GLU A 235 -30.82 0.46 24.07
C GLU A 235 -30.09 1.79 23.75
N VAL A 236 -29.57 1.93 22.52
CA VAL A 236 -28.76 3.06 22.06
C VAL A 236 -29.35 3.75 20.81
N ASN A 237 -30.46 3.26 20.27
CA ASN A 237 -31.03 3.72 19.01
C ASN A 237 -31.80 5.05 19.17
N PRO A 238 -31.39 6.15 18.51
CA PRO A 238 -32.14 7.40 18.51
C PRO A 238 -33.22 7.46 17.40
N THR A 239 -33.54 6.32 16.77
CA THR A 239 -34.40 6.24 15.58
C THR A 239 -35.43 5.13 15.73
N ALA A 240 -36.66 5.34 15.25
CA ALA A 240 -37.67 4.28 15.12
C ALA A 240 -37.32 3.15 14.12
N ALA A 241 -36.24 3.28 13.34
CA ALA A 241 -35.81 2.27 12.37
C ALA A 241 -34.97 1.16 13.02
N LEU A 242 -35.53 -0.05 13.08
CA LEU A 242 -34.84 -1.25 13.54
C LEU A 242 -33.77 -1.72 12.52
N PRO A 243 -32.56 -2.09 12.96
CA PRO A 243 -31.57 -2.72 12.09
C PRO A 243 -31.93 -4.17 11.73
N ARG A 244 -31.22 -4.72 10.74
CA ARG A 244 -31.10 -6.16 10.53
C ARG A 244 -29.79 -6.66 11.11
N ALA A 245 -29.88 -7.58 12.08
CA ALA A 245 -28.74 -8.19 12.73
C ALA A 245 -28.19 -9.39 11.92
N ALA A 246 -26.88 -9.64 12.07
CA ALA A 246 -26.20 -10.86 11.66
C ALA A 246 -25.05 -11.17 12.63
N ILE A 247 -25.22 -12.18 13.49
CA ILE A 247 -24.19 -12.66 14.41
C ILE A 247 -23.04 -13.36 13.65
N GLY A 248 -21.81 -13.12 14.07
CA GLY A 248 -20.65 -13.85 13.56
C GLY A 248 -20.75 -15.33 13.94
N ARG A 249 -20.62 -16.22 12.96
CA ARG A 249 -20.64 -17.68 13.19
C ARG A 249 -19.24 -18.28 13.15
N SER A 250 -19.03 -19.33 13.91
CA SER A 250 -17.79 -20.10 13.94
C SER A 250 -17.56 -20.86 12.64
N VAL A 251 -16.44 -20.58 11.97
CA VAL A 251 -16.01 -21.30 10.74
C VAL A 251 -14.98 -22.40 11.04
N ARG A 252 -14.72 -22.69 12.33
CA ARG A 252 -13.72 -23.66 12.80
C ARG A 252 -12.39 -23.51 12.02
N ASN A 253 -11.90 -24.59 11.43
CA ASN A 253 -10.63 -24.62 10.68
C ASN A 253 -10.77 -24.32 9.17
N LEU A 254 -11.99 -24.08 8.66
CA LEU A 254 -12.26 -23.88 7.23
C LEU A 254 -11.34 -22.84 6.54
N PRO A 255 -10.98 -21.70 7.15
CA PRO A 255 -10.06 -20.74 6.52
C PRO A 255 -8.63 -21.27 6.35
N ALA A 256 -8.18 -22.16 7.24
CA ALA A 256 -6.88 -22.79 7.14
C ALA A 256 -6.85 -23.86 6.03
N ILE A 257 -7.93 -24.63 5.90
CA ILE A 257 -8.08 -25.68 4.86
C ILE A 257 -8.14 -25.03 3.47
N ILE A 258 -8.90 -23.94 3.30
CA ILE A 258 -8.93 -23.15 2.05
C ILE A 258 -7.53 -22.61 1.72
N LYS A 259 -6.77 -22.13 2.71
CA LYS A 259 -5.41 -21.65 2.50
C LYS A 259 -4.42 -22.76 2.13
N GLU A 260 -4.60 -23.97 2.68
CA GLU A 260 -3.82 -25.15 2.26
C GLU A 260 -4.14 -25.54 0.80
N HIS A 261 -5.41 -25.45 0.40
CA HIS A 261 -5.87 -25.64 -0.98
C HIS A 261 -5.24 -24.60 -1.94
N GLU A 262 -5.36 -23.30 -1.64
CA GLU A 262 -4.74 -22.21 -2.43
C GLU A 262 -3.20 -22.41 -2.57
N GLU A 263 -2.51 -22.90 -1.53
CA GLU A 263 -1.08 -23.20 -1.61
C GLU A 263 -0.78 -24.47 -2.45
N HIS A 264 -1.58 -25.53 -2.33
CA HIS A 264 -1.41 -26.74 -3.15
C HIS A 264 -1.70 -26.47 -4.63
N VAL A 265 -2.69 -25.64 -4.97
CA VAL A 265 -2.97 -25.19 -6.34
C VAL A 265 -1.79 -24.38 -6.91
N ARG A 266 -1.29 -23.36 -6.18
CA ARG A 266 -0.10 -22.59 -6.63
C ARG A 266 1.16 -23.47 -6.77
N ARG A 267 1.31 -24.51 -5.95
CA ARG A 267 2.39 -25.53 -6.12
C ARG A 267 2.18 -26.37 -7.38
N LEU A 268 0.96 -26.86 -7.64
CA LEU A 268 0.63 -27.65 -8.84
C LEU A 268 0.95 -26.87 -10.12
N GLU A 269 0.51 -25.62 -10.19
CA GLU A 269 0.81 -24.70 -11.31
C GLU A 269 2.32 -24.54 -11.52
N SER A 270 3.10 -24.42 -10.45
CA SER A 270 4.57 -24.29 -10.52
C SER A 270 5.29 -25.57 -10.99
N VAL A 271 4.66 -26.74 -10.86
CA VAL A 271 5.14 -28.02 -11.39
C VAL A 271 4.74 -28.16 -12.86
N LEU A 272 3.47 -27.91 -13.18
CA LEU A 272 2.94 -27.97 -14.54
C LEU A 272 3.65 -26.98 -15.48
N ALA A 273 3.88 -25.72 -15.05
CA ALA A 273 4.61 -24.72 -15.85
C ALA A 273 6.09 -25.08 -16.11
N LYS A 274 6.70 -25.93 -15.28
CA LYS A 274 8.06 -26.46 -15.51
C LYS A 274 8.05 -27.66 -16.44
N TYR A 275 7.11 -28.59 -16.25
CA TYR A 275 7.03 -29.81 -17.05
C TYR A 275 6.53 -29.55 -18.47
N LEU A 276 5.51 -28.70 -18.61
CA LEU A 276 4.85 -28.36 -19.87
C LEU A 276 5.51 -27.15 -20.59
N LYS A 277 6.79 -26.85 -20.32
CA LYS A 277 7.50 -25.71 -20.92
C LYS A 277 7.66 -25.85 -22.45
N ARG A 278 7.66 -27.08 -22.97
CA ARG A 278 7.52 -27.43 -24.38
C ARG A 278 6.47 -28.56 -24.47
N PRO A 279 5.22 -28.30 -24.87
CA PRO A 279 4.19 -29.34 -24.92
C PRO A 279 4.52 -30.42 -25.97
N ASP A 280 5.23 -30.03 -27.04
CA ASP A 280 5.58 -30.87 -28.19
C ASP A 280 6.75 -31.84 -27.88
N GLN A 281 7.44 -31.65 -26.75
CA GLN A 281 8.63 -32.41 -26.34
C GLN A 281 8.61 -32.66 -24.83
N LEU A 282 7.70 -33.52 -24.39
CA LEU A 282 7.53 -33.88 -22.98
C LEU A 282 8.74 -34.68 -22.45
N PRO A 283 9.33 -34.31 -21.28
CA PRO A 283 10.37 -35.12 -20.66
C PRO A 283 9.84 -36.49 -20.22
N GLN A 284 10.52 -37.57 -20.63
CA GLN A 284 10.14 -38.97 -20.33
C GLN A 284 9.93 -39.25 -18.83
N LYS A 285 10.60 -38.50 -17.95
CA LYS A 285 10.49 -38.66 -16.49
C LYS A 285 9.59 -37.57 -15.90
N ARG A 286 8.42 -37.98 -15.40
CA ARG A 286 7.50 -37.11 -14.65
C ARG A 286 8.18 -36.46 -13.42
N PRO A 287 7.77 -35.24 -13.04
CA PRO A 287 8.36 -34.53 -11.90
C PRO A 287 8.03 -35.22 -10.58
N THR A 288 9.03 -35.48 -9.74
CA THR A 288 8.84 -36.11 -8.41
C THR A 288 9.07 -35.13 -7.27
N MET A 289 8.27 -35.26 -6.20
CA MET A 289 8.36 -34.43 -5.00
C MET A 289 8.53 -35.31 -3.74
N ARG A 290 9.19 -34.76 -2.70
CA ARG A 290 9.21 -35.36 -1.36
C ARG A 290 7.99 -34.85 -0.57
N PRO A 291 7.11 -35.72 -0.04
CA PRO A 291 5.94 -35.27 0.71
C PRO A 291 6.31 -34.51 2.00
N PRO A 292 5.41 -33.64 2.50
CA PRO A 292 5.61 -32.85 3.72
C PRO A 292 5.82 -33.77 4.92
N ARG A 293 6.60 -33.31 5.92
CA ARG A 293 7.09 -34.13 7.05
C ARG A 293 6.00 -35.00 7.68
N ASN A 294 4.82 -34.42 7.92
CA ASN A 294 3.69 -35.04 8.60
C ASN A 294 3.04 -36.20 7.80
N GLN A 295 3.26 -36.28 6.48
CA GLN A 295 2.67 -37.31 5.61
C GLN A 295 3.69 -38.35 5.10
N ARG A 296 4.98 -38.21 5.44
CA ARG A 296 6.03 -39.16 5.00
C ARG A 296 5.76 -40.60 5.45
N SER A 297 5.14 -40.78 6.61
CA SER A 297 4.76 -42.11 7.12
C SER A 297 3.73 -42.84 6.25
N LYS A 298 3.02 -42.15 5.34
CA LYS A 298 2.07 -42.76 4.40
C LYS A 298 2.70 -43.12 3.03
N HIS A 299 3.95 -42.72 2.79
CA HIS A 299 4.63 -42.89 1.50
C HIS A 299 6.06 -43.43 1.71
N PRO A 300 6.23 -44.73 2.03
CA PRO A 300 7.54 -45.32 2.36
C PRO A 300 8.58 -45.18 1.25
N GLY A 301 8.19 -45.05 -0.02
CA GLY A 301 9.09 -44.78 -1.14
C GLY A 301 9.77 -43.40 -1.14
N GLY A 302 9.37 -42.47 -0.26
CA GLY A 302 10.08 -41.20 0.01
C GLY A 302 10.05 -40.12 -1.08
N ARG A 303 9.88 -40.48 -2.36
CA ARG A 303 9.50 -39.60 -3.48
C ARG A 303 8.19 -40.12 -4.07
N VAL A 304 7.30 -39.20 -4.44
CA VAL A 304 6.01 -39.49 -5.11
C VAL A 304 5.95 -38.63 -6.39
N ASP A 305 5.14 -39.02 -7.37
CA ASP A 305 4.82 -38.12 -8.48
C ASP A 305 4.22 -36.81 -7.94
N ALA A 306 4.74 -35.68 -8.40
CA ALA A 306 4.34 -34.37 -7.90
C ALA A 306 2.95 -33.95 -8.42
N ILE A 307 2.56 -34.36 -9.63
CA ILE A 307 1.28 -34.00 -10.24
C ILE A 307 0.17 -34.80 -9.57
N ASP A 308 0.32 -36.11 -9.49
CA ASP A 308 -0.73 -37.00 -8.98
C ASP A 308 -0.96 -36.79 -7.47
N TYR A 309 0.13 -36.66 -6.68
CA TYR A 309 0.04 -36.36 -5.24
C TYR A 309 -0.65 -35.00 -4.96
N LEU A 310 -0.28 -33.95 -5.70
CA LEU A 310 -0.90 -32.63 -5.52
C LEU A 310 -2.37 -32.64 -5.94
N THR A 311 -2.69 -33.34 -7.03
CA THR A 311 -4.08 -33.51 -7.52
C THR A 311 -4.96 -34.19 -6.49
N VAL A 312 -4.52 -35.34 -5.95
CA VAL A 312 -5.26 -36.07 -4.91
C VAL A 312 -5.41 -35.22 -3.64
N ARG A 313 -4.36 -34.47 -3.22
CA ARG A 313 -4.46 -33.59 -2.05
C ARG A 313 -5.42 -32.42 -2.27
N ILE A 314 -5.43 -31.81 -3.46
CA ILE A 314 -6.39 -30.76 -3.85
C ILE A 314 -7.83 -31.30 -3.76
N ARG A 315 -8.11 -32.46 -4.37
CA ARG A 315 -9.44 -33.09 -4.32
C ARG A 315 -9.92 -33.35 -2.88
N VAL A 316 -9.06 -33.96 -2.05
CA VAL A 316 -9.39 -34.23 -0.63
C VAL A 316 -9.68 -32.93 0.13
N LEU A 317 -8.93 -31.86 -0.14
CA LEU A 317 -9.18 -30.54 0.46
C LEU A 317 -10.48 -29.92 -0.05
N GLU A 318 -10.85 -30.08 -1.32
CA GLU A 318 -12.13 -29.60 -1.87
C GLU A 318 -13.34 -30.33 -1.27
N GLU A 319 -13.24 -31.65 -1.10
CA GLU A 319 -14.24 -32.46 -0.41
C GLU A 319 -14.34 -32.04 1.08
N GLU A 320 -13.21 -31.88 1.77
CA GLU A 320 -13.14 -31.38 3.16
C GLU A 320 -13.74 -29.96 3.30
N ILE A 321 -13.52 -29.07 2.34
CA ILE A 321 -14.12 -27.72 2.29
C ILE A 321 -15.63 -27.80 2.01
N LYS A 322 -16.08 -28.68 1.11
CA LYS A 322 -17.51 -28.87 0.79
C LYS A 322 -18.28 -29.36 2.03
N HIS A 323 -17.78 -30.41 2.68
CA HIS A 323 -18.33 -30.88 3.96
C HIS A 323 -18.17 -29.81 5.06
N GLY A 324 -17.04 -29.12 5.13
CA GLY A 324 -16.75 -28.06 6.08
C GLY A 324 -17.59 -26.79 5.93
N ARG A 325 -18.25 -26.58 4.78
CA ARG A 325 -19.24 -25.51 4.54
C ARG A 325 -20.66 -25.92 4.93
N VAL A 326 -21.02 -27.19 4.70
CA VAL A 326 -22.36 -27.72 5.02
C VAL A 326 -22.51 -28.02 6.52
N SER A 327 -21.47 -28.54 7.16
CA SER A 327 -21.45 -28.94 8.58
C SER A 327 -21.32 -27.78 9.59
N ILE A 328 -21.51 -26.53 9.16
CA ILE A 328 -21.37 -25.35 10.02
C ILE A 328 -22.60 -25.20 10.90
N ASP A 329 -22.43 -25.52 12.18
CA ASP A 329 -23.43 -25.31 13.21
C ASP A 329 -23.78 -23.81 13.32
N ARG A 330 -25.08 -23.50 13.22
CA ARG A 330 -25.59 -22.14 13.37
C ARG A 330 -25.66 -21.68 14.83
N ARG A 331 -25.48 -22.59 15.80
CA ARG A 331 -25.50 -22.35 17.25
C ARG A 331 -24.16 -21.80 17.78
N ASP A 332 -23.04 -22.05 17.11
CA ASP A 332 -21.70 -21.61 17.55
C ASP A 332 -21.46 -20.13 17.21
N ALA A 333 -21.93 -19.26 18.12
CA ALA A 333 -21.98 -17.81 17.97
C ALA A 333 -20.76 -17.08 18.58
N MET A 334 -20.08 -16.30 17.74
CA MET A 334 -18.88 -15.55 18.08
C MET A 334 -19.20 -14.24 18.83
N PRO A 335 -18.22 -13.67 19.58
CA PRO A 335 -18.41 -12.41 20.32
C PRO A 335 -18.41 -11.14 19.43
N TYR A 336 -18.80 -11.25 18.16
CA TYR A 336 -18.93 -10.15 17.22
C TYR A 336 -20.11 -10.39 16.26
N GLY A 337 -20.65 -9.32 15.70
CA GLY A 337 -21.70 -9.36 14.70
C GLY A 337 -21.85 -8.02 13.97
N PHE A 338 -22.81 -7.96 13.07
CA PHE A 338 -23.10 -6.76 12.27
C PHE A 338 -24.57 -6.38 12.42
N ALA A 339 -24.85 -5.09 12.41
CA ALA A 339 -26.19 -4.53 12.37
C ALA A 339 -26.29 -3.55 11.20
N SER A 340 -27.17 -3.84 10.24
CA SER A 340 -27.30 -3.07 9.01
C SER A 340 -28.64 -2.34 8.96
N TRP A 341 -28.60 -1.02 8.73
CA TRP A 341 -29.77 -0.20 8.49
C TRP A 341 -30.04 -0.06 6.99
N GLU A 342 -31.26 0.33 6.63
CA GLU A 342 -31.60 0.66 5.24
C GLU A 342 -30.89 1.95 4.77
N ARG A 343 -30.71 2.92 5.67
CA ARG A 343 -30.15 4.26 5.38
C ARG A 343 -28.90 4.57 6.19
N ILE A 344 -28.04 5.44 5.63
CA ILE A 344 -26.74 5.81 6.21
C ILE A 344 -26.92 6.69 7.45
N GLU A 345 -27.91 7.57 7.42
CA GLU A 345 -28.22 8.56 8.44
C GLU A 345 -28.48 7.87 9.80
N HIS A 346 -29.27 6.79 9.80
CA HIS A 346 -29.58 6.00 10.99
C HIS A 346 -28.35 5.29 11.55
N ALA A 347 -27.59 4.59 10.70
CA ALA A 347 -26.36 3.90 11.13
C ALA A 347 -25.35 4.88 11.75
N HIS A 348 -25.15 6.06 11.13
CA HIS A 348 -24.25 7.07 11.68
C HIS A 348 -24.77 7.72 12.96
N ALA A 349 -26.08 7.95 13.10
CA ALA A 349 -26.69 8.46 14.34
C ALA A 349 -26.54 7.47 15.50
N VAL A 350 -26.78 6.17 15.27
CA VAL A 350 -26.57 5.11 16.27
C VAL A 350 -25.08 4.98 16.63
N ALA A 351 -24.16 5.08 15.66
CA ALA A 351 -22.73 5.06 15.93
C ALA A 351 -22.21 6.30 16.68
N TRP A 352 -22.97 7.40 16.65
CA TRP A 352 -22.69 8.64 17.37
C TRP A 352 -23.17 8.55 18.83
N THR A 353 -24.39 8.06 19.08
CA THR A 353 -24.90 7.80 20.44
C THR A 353 -24.10 6.69 21.14
N SER A 354 -23.71 5.64 20.41
CA SER A 354 -22.86 4.54 20.92
C SER A 354 -21.39 4.91 21.14
N ARG A 355 -20.97 6.14 20.82
CA ARG A 355 -19.57 6.56 20.99
C ARG A 355 -19.14 6.66 22.46
N LYS A 356 -20.08 7.00 23.34
CA LYS A 356 -19.86 7.13 24.80
C LYS A 356 -20.61 6.06 25.61
N LYS A 357 -21.72 5.52 25.10
CA LYS A 357 -22.45 4.41 25.71
C LYS A 357 -21.84 3.06 25.29
N HIS A 358 -21.52 2.21 26.25
CA HIS A 358 -21.09 0.83 26.02
C HIS A 358 -22.15 -0.16 26.53
N PRO A 359 -23.29 -0.33 25.82
CA PRO A 359 -24.41 -1.17 26.26
C PRO A 359 -23.91 -2.59 26.49
N LYS A 360 -24.20 -3.14 27.68
CA LYS A 360 -23.70 -4.44 28.18
C LYS A 360 -22.18 -4.66 28.02
N GLY A 361 -21.40 -3.57 28.02
CA GLY A 361 -19.96 -3.60 27.80
C GLY A 361 -19.52 -3.84 26.35
N THR A 362 -20.41 -3.82 25.36
CA THR A 362 -20.05 -3.99 23.94
C THR A 362 -19.36 -2.76 23.33
N ILE A 363 -18.78 -2.92 22.15
CA ILE A 363 -18.24 -1.82 21.33
C ILE A 363 -18.91 -1.86 19.96
N ILE A 364 -19.79 -0.87 19.73
CA ILE A 364 -20.47 -0.59 18.46
C ILE A 364 -19.67 0.48 17.71
N ALA A 365 -19.36 0.25 16.44
CA ALA A 365 -18.68 1.21 15.57
C ALA A 365 -19.11 1.04 14.10
N LEU A 366 -18.89 2.06 13.26
CA LEU A 366 -19.09 1.96 11.81
C LEU A 366 -18.31 0.77 11.23
N ALA A 367 -18.94 -0.02 10.37
CA ALA A 367 -18.30 -1.16 9.74
C ALA A 367 -17.28 -0.70 8.67
N PRO A 368 -16.06 -1.25 8.66
CA PRO A 368 -15.16 -1.13 7.52
C PRO A 368 -15.67 -1.99 6.35
N ARG A 369 -15.06 -1.86 5.17
CA ARG A 369 -15.30 -2.79 4.04
C ARG A 369 -14.99 -4.23 4.47
N PRO A 370 -15.75 -5.26 4.04
CA PRO A 370 -15.49 -6.66 4.41
C PRO A 370 -14.07 -7.13 4.09
N SER A 371 -13.48 -6.61 3.00
CA SER A 371 -12.11 -6.85 2.56
C SER A 371 -11.03 -6.20 3.44
N ASP A 372 -11.38 -5.26 4.33
CA ASP A 372 -10.48 -4.66 5.32
C ASP A 372 -10.50 -5.36 6.68
N LEU A 373 -11.49 -6.21 6.96
CA LEU A 373 -11.54 -7.01 8.18
C LEU A 373 -10.39 -8.05 8.22
N ILE A 374 -9.86 -8.29 9.42
CA ILE A 374 -8.98 -9.42 9.73
C ILE A 374 -9.79 -10.39 10.57
N TRP A 375 -10.49 -11.31 9.91
CA TRP A 375 -11.48 -12.21 10.50
C TRP A 375 -10.91 -13.06 11.65
N GLU A 376 -9.67 -13.54 11.52
CA GLU A 376 -8.92 -14.25 12.57
C GLU A 376 -8.81 -13.47 13.90
N ASN A 377 -8.85 -12.13 13.86
CA ASN A 377 -8.71 -11.26 15.02
C ASN A 377 -10.05 -10.79 15.62
N LEU A 378 -11.20 -11.06 14.97
CA LEU A 378 -12.51 -10.64 15.46
C LEU A 378 -13.00 -11.43 16.71
N PRO A 379 -12.75 -12.76 16.83
CA PRO A 379 -13.09 -13.52 18.04
C PRO A 379 -12.32 -13.14 19.31
N LEU A 380 -11.16 -12.46 19.17
CA LEU A 380 -10.28 -12.17 20.30
C LEU A 380 -10.97 -11.24 21.32
N SER A 381 -10.96 -11.61 22.60
CA SER A 381 -11.54 -10.80 23.69
C SER A 381 -10.80 -9.47 23.92
N LYS A 382 -11.44 -8.50 24.59
CA LYS A 382 -10.80 -7.24 25.01
C LYS A 382 -9.49 -7.46 25.76
N GLN A 383 -9.45 -8.41 26.70
CA GLN A 383 -8.25 -8.73 27.50
C GLN A 383 -7.14 -9.30 26.62
N ALA A 384 -7.43 -10.30 25.78
CA ALA A 384 -6.46 -10.88 24.85
C ALA A 384 -5.90 -9.82 23.87
N ARG A 385 -6.75 -8.90 23.37
CA ARG A 385 -6.31 -7.78 22.53
C ARG A 385 -5.49 -6.72 23.29
N LYS A 386 -5.77 -6.46 24.57
CA LYS A 386 -4.91 -5.59 25.41
C LYS A 386 -3.54 -6.25 25.61
N TRP A 387 -3.51 -7.52 26.01
CA TRP A 387 -2.28 -8.27 26.25
C TRP A 387 -1.39 -8.38 25.00
N LYS A 388 -1.95 -8.78 23.84
CA LYS A 388 -1.21 -8.84 22.57
C LYS A 388 -0.59 -7.49 22.16
N ARG A 389 -1.25 -6.35 22.47
CA ARG A 389 -0.68 -5.02 22.22
C ARG A 389 0.42 -4.65 23.21
N PHE A 390 0.28 -5.01 24.48
CA PHE A 390 1.29 -4.78 25.51
C PHE A 390 2.56 -5.61 25.22
N VAL A 391 2.41 -6.88 24.86
CA VAL A 391 3.51 -7.75 24.41
C VAL A 391 4.16 -7.20 23.12
N ASN A 392 3.37 -6.72 22.14
CA ASN A 392 3.92 -6.05 20.95
C ASN A 392 4.64 -4.72 21.29
N PHE A 393 4.21 -4.00 22.32
CA PHE A 393 4.92 -2.80 22.79
C PHE A 393 6.27 -3.19 23.42
N ILE A 394 6.31 -4.20 24.30
CA ILE A 394 7.56 -4.73 24.87
C ILE A 394 8.52 -5.19 23.77
N TRP A 395 8.07 -6.00 22.81
CA TRP A 395 8.93 -6.47 21.71
C TRP A 395 9.47 -5.34 20.84
N VAL A 396 8.68 -4.28 20.60
CA VAL A 396 9.16 -3.10 19.87
C VAL A 396 10.11 -2.26 20.71
N THR A 397 9.90 -2.12 22.01
CA THR A 397 10.83 -1.41 22.91
C THR A 397 12.16 -2.16 23.02
N LEU A 398 12.12 -3.48 23.18
CA LEU A 398 13.31 -4.33 23.16
C LEU A 398 14.04 -4.22 21.82
N LEU A 399 13.31 -4.27 20.70
CA LEU A 399 13.89 -4.09 19.36
C LEU A 399 14.51 -2.69 19.19
N THR A 400 13.90 -1.61 19.70
CA THR A 400 14.54 -0.28 19.65
C THR A 400 15.87 -0.26 20.40
N VAL A 401 15.92 -0.79 21.63
CA VAL A 401 17.14 -0.77 22.44
C VAL A 401 18.23 -1.68 21.86
N VAL A 402 17.88 -2.91 21.47
CA VAL A 402 18.83 -3.86 20.86
C VAL A 402 19.43 -3.31 19.55
N TRP A 403 18.67 -2.52 18.79
CA TRP A 403 19.16 -1.95 17.52
C TRP A 403 20.12 -0.74 17.68
N ILE A 404 20.28 -0.21 18.91
CA ILE A 404 21.30 0.81 19.18
C ILE A 404 22.70 0.27 18.87
N ALA A 405 23.00 -0.97 19.28
CA ALA A 405 24.30 -1.59 19.06
C ALA A 405 24.62 -1.79 17.56
N PRO A 406 23.78 -2.41 16.71
CA PRO A 406 23.96 -2.42 15.26
C PRO A 406 24.16 -1.03 14.63
N ASN A 407 23.41 -0.01 15.04
CA ASN A 407 23.60 1.35 14.52
C ASN A 407 24.98 1.92 14.90
N ALA A 408 25.44 1.73 16.13
CA ALA A 408 26.78 2.15 16.57
C ALA A 408 27.90 1.36 15.86
N LEU A 409 27.77 0.04 15.74
CA LEU A 409 28.73 -0.81 15.03
C LEU A 409 28.86 -0.42 13.54
N ILE A 410 27.74 -0.07 12.88
CA ILE A 410 27.76 0.48 11.52
C ILE A 410 28.49 1.83 11.47
N ALA A 411 28.23 2.72 12.42
CA ALA A 411 28.87 4.04 12.48
C ALA A 411 30.38 3.98 12.76
N VAL A 412 30.88 2.94 13.44
CA VAL A 412 32.29 2.82 13.84
C VAL A 412 33.13 1.92 12.92
N PHE A 413 32.61 0.75 12.52
CA PHE A 413 33.39 -0.25 11.76
C PHE A 413 33.09 -0.28 10.25
N LEU A 414 31.89 0.15 9.84
CA LEU A 414 31.49 0.14 8.42
C LEU A 414 31.65 1.52 7.77
N SER A 415 31.75 2.60 8.54
CA SER A 415 32.18 3.90 8.04
C SER A 415 33.65 3.87 7.57
N ASN A 416 34.51 3.19 8.32
CA ASN A 416 35.93 3.01 7.99
C ASN A 416 36.43 1.61 8.38
N LEU A 417 36.87 0.81 7.41
CA LEU A 417 37.36 -0.56 7.67
C LEU A 417 38.72 -0.57 8.37
N SER A 418 39.54 0.50 8.30
CA SER A 418 40.81 0.53 9.03
C SER A 418 40.62 0.52 10.55
N ASN A 419 39.49 1.03 11.05
CA ASN A 419 39.10 0.96 12.47
C ASN A 419 38.92 -0.51 12.94
N LEU A 420 38.68 -1.44 12.01
CA LEU A 420 38.55 -2.87 12.28
C LEU A 420 39.94 -3.53 12.45
N GLY A 421 40.97 -3.04 11.76
CA GLY A 421 42.36 -3.47 11.93
C GLY A 421 42.89 -3.21 13.35
N LEU A 422 42.59 -2.04 13.92
CA LEU A 422 42.96 -1.67 15.30
C LEU A 422 42.39 -2.63 16.37
N VAL A 423 41.31 -3.34 16.06
CA VAL A 423 40.65 -4.30 16.96
C VAL A 423 41.00 -5.75 16.59
N TRP A 424 41.45 -6.01 15.35
CA TRP A 424 41.81 -7.34 14.85
C TRP A 424 43.16 -7.28 14.11
N PRO A 425 44.29 -7.56 14.79
CA PRO A 425 45.64 -7.41 14.20
C PRO A 425 45.87 -8.23 12.92
N ALA A 426 45.31 -9.44 12.83
CA ALA A 426 45.39 -10.26 11.61
C ALA A 426 44.54 -9.72 10.44
N PHE A 427 43.55 -8.85 10.70
CA PHE A 427 42.88 -8.08 9.65
C PHE A 427 43.73 -6.88 9.22
N GLN A 428 44.48 -6.26 10.15
CA GLN A 428 45.42 -5.19 9.81
C GLN A 428 46.53 -5.67 8.87
N THR A 429 47.11 -6.85 9.09
CA THR A 429 48.14 -7.40 8.18
C THR A 429 47.63 -7.65 6.76
N GLU A 430 46.36 -8.05 6.60
CA GLU A 430 45.71 -8.22 5.29
C GLU A 430 45.31 -6.88 4.65
N LEU A 431 44.97 -5.88 5.47
CA LEU A 431 44.66 -4.52 5.04
C LEU A 431 45.90 -3.77 4.54
N GLU A 432 47.05 -3.98 5.19
CA GLU A 432 48.35 -3.43 4.79
C GLU A 432 48.91 -4.15 3.55
N ALA A 433 48.56 -5.42 3.33
CA ALA A 433 48.95 -6.17 2.13
C ALA A 433 48.21 -5.71 0.86
N ASP A 434 46.88 -5.57 0.91
CA ASP A 434 46.04 -5.30 -0.27
C ASP A 434 45.09 -4.08 -0.09
N PRO A 435 45.61 -2.88 0.21
CA PRO A 435 44.79 -1.71 0.57
C PRO A 435 43.81 -1.27 -0.52
N ASN A 436 44.16 -1.46 -1.81
CA ASN A 436 43.28 -1.15 -2.93
C ASN A 436 42.05 -2.08 -2.99
N VAL A 437 42.21 -3.37 -2.67
CA VAL A 437 41.12 -4.34 -2.64
C VAL A 437 40.20 -4.04 -1.48
N TRP A 438 40.75 -3.78 -0.29
CA TRP A 438 39.96 -3.46 0.90
C TRP A 438 39.24 -2.10 0.80
N ALA A 439 39.84 -1.10 0.14
CA ALA A 439 39.15 0.15 -0.18
C ALA A 439 37.96 -0.06 -1.13
N ALA A 440 38.09 -0.92 -2.15
CA ALA A 440 36.99 -1.28 -3.05
C ALA A 440 35.90 -2.08 -2.32
N VAL A 441 36.28 -3.01 -1.43
CA VAL A 441 35.35 -3.74 -0.56
C VAL A 441 34.63 -2.79 0.40
N GLN A 442 35.31 -1.83 1.02
CA GLN A 442 34.68 -0.79 1.84
C GLN A 442 33.66 0.02 1.04
N GLY A 443 34.00 0.46 -0.17
CA GLY A 443 33.11 1.22 -1.05
C GLY A 443 31.84 0.48 -1.49
N ILE A 444 31.85 -0.86 -1.53
CA ILE A 444 30.71 -1.68 -2.00
C ILE A 444 29.98 -2.37 -0.83
N ALA A 445 30.71 -3.08 0.02
CA ALA A 445 30.16 -3.92 1.08
C ALA A 445 29.55 -3.12 2.22
N SER A 446 30.11 -1.95 2.60
CA SER A 446 29.55 -1.12 3.66
C SER A 446 28.17 -0.55 3.29
N PRO A 447 27.98 0.12 2.12
CA PRO A 447 26.66 0.52 1.66
C PRO A 447 25.70 -0.66 1.47
N ALA A 448 26.17 -1.81 0.99
CA ALA A 448 25.34 -2.99 0.76
C ALA A 448 24.83 -3.61 2.07
N LEU A 449 25.72 -3.84 3.06
CA LEU A 449 25.36 -4.40 4.37
C LEU A 449 24.46 -3.45 5.16
N THR A 450 24.78 -2.15 5.15
CA THR A 450 23.93 -1.10 5.75
C THR A 450 22.53 -1.10 5.11
N SER A 451 22.45 -1.20 3.78
CA SER A 451 21.17 -1.26 3.06
C SER A 451 20.38 -2.52 3.40
N LEU A 452 21.04 -3.69 3.50
CA LEU A 452 20.42 -4.96 3.88
C LEU A 452 19.82 -4.90 5.29
N VAL A 453 20.56 -4.37 6.26
CA VAL A 453 20.12 -4.17 7.65
C VAL A 453 18.87 -3.29 7.72
N TYR A 454 18.84 -2.17 6.99
CA TYR A 454 17.66 -1.30 6.94
C TYR A 454 16.49 -1.85 6.10
N LEU A 455 16.71 -2.77 5.15
CA LEU A 455 15.66 -3.46 4.39
C LEU A 455 14.92 -4.49 5.28
N VAL A 456 15.66 -5.20 6.13
CA VAL A 456 15.08 -6.18 7.08
C VAL A 456 14.16 -5.51 8.11
N LEU A 457 14.48 -4.28 8.54
CA LEU A 457 13.79 -3.59 9.63
C LEU A 457 12.26 -3.40 9.42
N PRO A 458 11.75 -2.84 8.31
CA PRO A 458 10.30 -2.79 8.03
C PRO A 458 9.63 -4.16 8.00
N MET A 459 10.34 -5.21 7.57
CA MET A 459 9.78 -6.58 7.54
C MET A 459 9.55 -7.12 8.96
N ILE A 460 10.48 -6.87 9.90
CA ILE A 460 10.32 -7.21 11.32
C ILE A 460 9.10 -6.47 11.90
N PHE A 461 9.01 -5.16 11.72
CA PHE A 461 7.87 -4.36 12.21
C PHE A 461 6.53 -4.84 11.65
N ARG A 462 6.47 -5.16 10.36
CA ARG A 462 5.27 -5.71 9.73
C ARG A 462 4.88 -7.06 10.33
N ARG A 463 5.84 -7.96 10.61
CA ARG A 463 5.59 -9.24 11.30
C ARG A 463 5.06 -9.03 12.73
N LEU A 464 5.71 -8.18 13.54
CA LEU A 464 5.27 -7.86 14.90
C LEU A 464 3.85 -7.27 14.94
N SER A 465 3.53 -6.37 14.00
CA SER A 465 2.19 -5.75 13.91
C SER A 465 1.04 -6.73 13.64
N ILE A 466 1.32 -7.86 12.97
CA ILE A 466 0.32 -8.90 12.69
C ILE A 466 -0.05 -9.63 14.00
N LEU A 467 0.94 -9.90 14.87
CA LEU A 467 0.74 -10.54 16.17
C LEU A 467 -0.09 -9.67 17.14
N ALA A 468 -0.13 -8.35 16.94
CA ALA A 468 -0.78 -7.39 17.83
C ALA A 468 -2.33 -7.45 17.90
N GLY A 469 -2.99 -8.29 17.09
CA GLY A 469 -4.44 -8.52 17.18
C GLY A 469 -5.31 -7.36 16.70
N SER A 470 -4.93 -6.70 15.61
CA SER A 470 -5.70 -5.61 14.99
C SER A 470 -6.94 -6.13 14.25
N LYS A 471 -8.11 -5.47 14.44
CA LYS A 471 -9.38 -5.86 13.80
C LYS A 471 -9.40 -5.65 12.27
N THR A 472 -8.67 -4.66 11.76
CA THR A 472 -8.65 -4.30 10.34
C THR A 472 -7.24 -4.13 9.80
N LYS A 473 -7.07 -4.29 8.49
CA LYS A 473 -5.80 -4.12 7.78
C LYS A 473 -5.38 -2.64 7.85
N THR A 474 -6.27 -1.70 7.54
CA THR A 474 -6.05 -0.24 7.72
C THR A 474 -5.63 0.16 9.15
N SER A 475 -6.17 -0.47 10.19
CA SER A 475 -5.80 -0.14 11.57
C SER A 475 -4.47 -0.78 12.00
N ARG A 476 -4.12 -1.95 11.44
CA ARG A 476 -2.78 -2.52 11.60
C ARG A 476 -1.74 -1.63 10.94
N ASP A 477 -2.01 -1.19 9.71
CA ASP A 477 -1.03 -0.46 8.90
C ASP A 477 -0.79 0.98 9.44
N ARG A 478 -1.81 1.60 10.06
CA ARG A 478 -1.64 2.80 10.91
C ARG A 478 -0.82 2.54 12.19
N HIS A 479 -0.90 1.34 12.78
CA HIS A 479 -0.08 0.97 13.93
C HIS A 479 1.38 0.70 13.53
N VAL A 480 1.61 0.08 12.36
CA VAL A 480 2.94 -0.05 11.73
C VAL A 480 3.58 1.32 11.53
N LEU A 481 2.88 2.25 10.88
CA LEU A 481 3.32 3.66 10.73
C LEU A 481 3.65 4.30 12.10
N GLY A 482 2.79 4.06 13.10
CA GLY A 482 2.99 4.58 14.47
C GLY A 482 4.26 4.05 15.15
N GLN A 483 4.58 2.77 14.95
CA GLN A 483 5.76 2.10 15.52
C GLN A 483 7.04 2.39 14.74
N LEU A 484 7.01 2.35 13.41
CA LEU A 484 8.14 2.75 12.55
C LEU A 484 8.58 4.19 12.86
N TYR A 485 7.64 5.13 12.98
CA TYR A 485 7.98 6.52 13.28
C TYR A 485 8.65 6.67 14.65
N ALA A 486 8.17 5.94 15.66
CA ALA A 486 8.77 5.95 16.99
C ALA A 486 10.20 5.38 16.96
N PHE A 487 10.42 4.26 16.26
CA PHE A 487 11.76 3.69 16.08
C PHE A 487 12.68 4.66 15.32
N PHE A 488 12.24 5.21 14.19
CA PHE A 488 13.07 6.06 13.35
C PHE A 488 13.47 7.34 14.08
N VAL A 489 12.54 8.02 14.76
CA VAL A 489 12.90 9.22 15.54
C VAL A 489 13.76 8.86 16.75
N PHE A 490 13.49 7.76 17.47
CA PHE A 490 14.30 7.40 18.63
C PHE A 490 15.72 6.95 18.23
N ASN A 491 15.86 5.92 17.40
CA ASN A 491 17.18 5.37 17.06
C ASN A 491 17.94 6.21 16.03
N ASN A 492 17.27 6.65 14.96
CA ASN A 492 17.98 7.30 13.85
C ASN A 492 18.08 8.82 14.01
N LEU A 493 17.25 9.48 14.83
CA LEU A 493 17.39 10.93 15.11
C LEU A 493 17.97 11.18 16.51
N ILE A 494 17.31 10.71 17.58
CA ILE A 494 17.72 11.02 18.96
C ILE A 494 19.03 10.29 19.31
N VAL A 495 19.05 8.96 19.34
CA VAL A 495 20.25 8.19 19.72
C VAL A 495 21.42 8.52 18.81
N PHE A 496 21.22 8.50 17.49
CA PHE A 496 22.28 8.82 16.53
C PHE A 496 22.88 10.23 16.68
N SER A 497 22.06 11.27 16.85
CA SER A 497 22.57 12.65 16.96
C SER A 497 23.14 12.98 18.35
N LEU A 498 22.79 12.19 19.36
CA LEU A 498 23.28 12.34 20.74
C LEU A 498 24.37 11.34 21.11
N PHE A 499 24.72 10.41 20.22
CA PHE A 499 25.69 9.33 20.50
C PHE A 499 27.07 9.88 20.89
N SER A 500 27.57 10.87 20.13
CA SER A 500 28.82 11.58 20.45
C SER A 500 28.75 12.25 21.83
N ALA A 501 27.74 13.08 22.12
CA ALA A 501 27.57 13.71 23.43
C ALA A 501 27.45 12.71 24.58
N ALA A 502 26.72 11.61 24.37
CA ALA A 502 26.57 10.54 25.37
C ALA A 502 27.89 9.81 25.63
N TRP A 503 28.70 9.59 24.59
CA TRP A 503 30.01 8.98 24.73
C TRP A 503 31.02 9.92 25.40
N THR A 504 31.11 11.18 24.97
CA THR A 504 31.95 12.21 25.61
C THR A 504 31.55 12.43 27.07
N PHE A 505 30.26 12.36 27.39
CA PHE A 505 29.79 12.38 28.78
C PHE A 505 30.27 11.14 29.55
N VAL A 506 30.12 9.93 29.00
CA VAL A 506 30.59 8.69 29.64
C VAL A 506 32.11 8.70 29.84
N SER A 507 32.91 9.12 28.85
CA SER A 507 34.37 9.21 29.01
C SER A 507 34.74 10.25 30.07
N THR A 508 34.18 11.46 29.99
CA THR A 508 34.46 12.53 30.97
C THR A 508 34.09 12.12 32.40
N VAL A 509 32.99 11.37 32.57
CA VAL A 509 32.58 10.83 33.88
C VAL A 509 33.51 9.71 34.35
N ILE A 510 34.01 8.85 33.46
CA ILE A 510 35.03 7.83 33.80
C ILE A 510 36.33 8.52 34.21
N ASP A 511 36.84 9.46 33.42
CA ASP A 511 38.10 10.18 33.67
C ASP A 511 38.03 10.98 34.99
N LYS A 512 36.92 11.69 35.23
CA LYS A 512 36.66 12.37 36.51
C LYS A 512 36.51 11.37 37.67
N SER A 513 35.87 10.22 37.46
CA SER A 513 35.67 9.21 38.51
C SER A 513 36.94 8.42 38.85
N GLN A 514 37.96 8.41 37.99
CA GLN A 514 39.31 7.96 38.35
C GLN A 514 40.07 9.00 39.20
N THR A 515 39.69 10.28 39.08
CA THR A 515 40.34 11.41 39.76
C THR A 515 39.65 11.79 41.08
N THR A 516 38.34 11.54 41.22
CA THR A 516 37.52 11.97 42.36
C THR A 516 36.58 10.85 42.80
N SER A 517 36.53 10.53 44.10
CA SER A 517 35.87 9.33 44.63
C SER A 517 34.33 9.29 44.49
N ASN A 518 33.68 10.41 44.16
CA ASN A 518 32.22 10.54 44.10
C ASN A 518 31.72 10.67 42.66
N ALA A 519 31.40 9.54 42.02
CA ALA A 519 30.87 9.53 40.63
C ALA A 519 29.59 10.37 40.45
N TRP A 520 28.75 10.51 41.49
CA TRP A 520 27.55 11.38 41.45
C TRP A 520 27.89 12.88 41.38
N GLU A 521 28.98 13.29 42.02
CA GLU A 521 29.41 14.68 42.08
C GLU A 521 30.01 15.13 40.74
N ALA A 522 30.83 14.26 40.13
CA ALA A 522 31.32 14.41 38.76
C ALA A 522 30.20 14.51 37.70
N ILE A 523 29.06 13.83 37.92
CA ILE A 523 27.87 13.94 37.06
C ILE A 523 27.19 15.31 37.20
N VAL A 524 27.12 15.87 38.42
CA VAL A 524 26.48 17.17 38.68
C VAL A 524 27.33 18.35 38.19
N GLU A 525 28.65 18.26 38.27
CA GLU A 525 29.58 19.27 37.74
C GLU A 525 29.67 19.31 36.20
N THR A 526 29.19 18.29 35.50
CA THR A 526 29.39 18.18 34.05
C THR A 526 28.30 18.93 33.30
N ASP A 527 28.69 19.89 32.45
CA ASP A 527 27.79 20.73 31.64
C ASP A 527 27.13 19.93 30.49
N ILE A 528 26.20 19.04 30.84
CA ILE A 528 25.44 18.19 29.91
C ILE A 528 24.81 19.03 28.77
N TYR A 529 24.35 20.24 29.09
CA TYR A 529 23.75 21.15 28.10
C TYR A 529 24.73 21.61 27.01
N SER A 530 26.00 21.86 27.33
CA SER A 530 26.99 22.32 26.35
C SER A 530 27.42 21.17 25.45
N SER A 531 27.70 19.99 26.02
CA SER A 531 27.99 18.76 25.28
C SER A 531 26.86 18.41 24.30
N LEU A 532 25.59 18.47 24.75
CA LEU A 532 24.45 18.15 23.91
C LEU A 532 24.24 19.15 22.76
N VAL A 533 24.43 20.45 22.99
CA VAL A 533 24.40 21.46 21.90
C VAL A 533 25.53 21.23 20.92
N ASN A 534 26.75 20.98 21.41
CA ASN A 534 27.92 20.80 20.56
C ASN A 534 27.72 19.59 19.63
N ALA A 535 27.28 18.43 20.13
CA ALA A 535 26.97 17.28 19.28
C ALA A 535 25.82 17.55 18.30
N LEU A 536 24.73 18.21 18.73
CA LEU A 536 23.63 18.56 17.82
C LEU A 536 24.07 19.52 16.70
N CYS A 537 25.00 20.44 16.97
CA CYS A 537 25.60 21.28 15.93
C CYS A 537 26.49 20.44 15.00
N THR A 538 27.41 19.64 15.54
CA THR A 538 28.34 18.79 14.78
C THR A 538 27.66 17.72 13.92
N VAL A 539 26.48 17.23 14.29
CA VAL A 539 25.70 16.25 13.50
C VAL A 539 24.77 16.94 12.49
N SER A 540 24.52 18.25 12.60
CA SER A 540 23.66 18.96 11.65
C SER A 540 24.11 18.93 10.18
N PRO A 541 25.43 18.95 9.83
CA PRO A 541 25.89 18.83 8.44
C PRO A 541 25.59 17.45 7.83
N PHE A 542 25.76 16.38 8.61
CA PHE A 542 25.41 15.02 8.20
C PHE A 542 23.95 14.95 7.76
N TRP A 543 23.02 15.55 8.51
CA TRP A 543 21.60 15.56 8.16
C TRP A 543 21.31 16.27 6.84
N VAL A 544 22.02 17.36 6.53
CA VAL A 544 21.91 18.05 5.23
C VAL A 544 22.37 17.13 4.09
N THR A 545 23.57 16.54 4.21
CA THR A 545 24.13 15.60 3.22
C THR A 545 23.22 14.38 3.02
N TRP A 546 22.68 13.81 4.09
CA TRP A 546 21.85 12.60 4.06
C TRP A 546 20.46 12.85 3.46
N LEU A 547 19.83 14.00 3.77
CA LEU A 547 18.56 14.41 3.15
C LEU A 547 18.75 14.74 1.66
N LEU A 548 19.90 15.31 1.29
CA LEU A 548 20.26 15.61 -0.08
C LEU A 548 20.45 14.33 -0.92
N GLN A 549 21.19 13.35 -0.40
CA GLN A 549 21.31 12.01 -1.01
C GLN A 549 19.95 11.31 -1.17
N ARG A 550 18.98 11.56 -0.28
CA ARG A 550 17.64 10.92 -0.32
C ARG A 550 16.83 11.28 -1.58
N ASN A 551 17.13 12.39 -2.26
CA ASN A 551 16.53 12.76 -3.55
C ASN A 551 16.71 11.68 -4.63
N LEU A 552 17.89 11.04 -4.64
CA LEU A 552 18.27 9.98 -5.55
C LEU A 552 17.32 8.77 -5.39
N GLY A 553 17.04 8.38 -4.15
CA GLY A 553 16.07 7.32 -3.82
C GLY A 553 14.66 7.61 -4.31
N ALA A 554 14.19 8.85 -4.22
CA ALA A 554 12.88 9.26 -4.75
C ALA A 554 12.77 9.13 -6.28
N THR A 555 13.90 9.13 -6.99
CA THR A 555 13.98 8.88 -8.43
C THR A 555 14.11 7.38 -8.75
N ILE A 556 14.80 6.58 -7.92
CA ILE A 556 14.80 5.11 -8.04
C ILE A 556 13.37 4.55 -7.96
N ASP A 557 12.52 5.10 -7.07
CA ASP A 557 11.08 4.79 -7.00
C ASP A 557 10.35 4.99 -8.35
N LEU A 558 10.78 5.96 -9.17
CA LEU A 558 10.18 6.27 -10.47
C LEU A 558 10.62 5.29 -11.56
N VAL A 559 11.91 4.95 -11.60
CA VAL A 559 12.48 4.01 -12.59
C VAL A 559 12.01 2.58 -12.32
N GLN A 560 11.67 2.23 -11.07
CA GLN A 560 11.28 0.87 -10.67
C GLN A 560 12.23 -0.22 -11.19
N MET A 561 13.53 0.11 -11.28
CA MET A 561 14.53 -0.69 -12.00
C MET A 561 14.55 -2.16 -11.54
N ILE A 562 14.36 -2.40 -10.23
CA ILE A 562 14.32 -3.73 -9.63
C ILE A 562 13.13 -4.57 -10.15
N THR A 563 11.94 -3.99 -10.32
CA THR A 563 10.77 -4.76 -10.80
C THR A 563 10.89 -5.07 -12.29
N VAL A 564 11.38 -4.12 -13.10
CA VAL A 564 11.65 -4.33 -14.53
C VAL A 564 12.72 -5.40 -14.74
N ALA A 565 13.84 -5.30 -14.02
CA ALA A 565 14.93 -6.28 -14.09
C ALA A 565 14.47 -7.67 -13.62
N TRP A 566 13.72 -7.76 -12.52
CA TRP A 566 13.18 -9.02 -12.02
C TRP A 566 12.18 -9.66 -12.98
N VAL A 567 11.24 -8.91 -13.54
CA VAL A 567 10.26 -9.44 -14.51
C VAL A 567 10.93 -9.86 -15.81
N TRP A 568 11.97 -9.14 -16.26
CA TRP A 568 12.78 -9.58 -17.41
C TRP A 568 13.54 -10.87 -17.10
N PHE A 569 14.28 -10.92 -15.99
CA PHE A 569 15.03 -12.10 -15.55
C PHE A 569 14.11 -13.33 -15.39
N ALA A 570 12.96 -13.17 -14.73
CA ALA A 570 12.02 -14.25 -14.48
C ALA A 570 11.25 -14.71 -15.72
N LYS A 571 11.08 -13.87 -16.75
CA LYS A 571 10.55 -14.30 -18.05
C LYS A 571 11.60 -15.00 -18.93
N THR A 572 12.87 -14.63 -18.82
CA THR A 572 13.97 -15.21 -19.62
C THR A 572 14.47 -16.54 -19.05
N PHE A 573 14.75 -16.59 -17.74
CA PHE A 573 15.45 -17.73 -17.12
C PHE A 573 14.52 -18.72 -16.38
N LEU A 574 13.38 -18.25 -15.85
CA LEU A 574 12.41 -19.10 -15.16
C LEU A 574 11.26 -19.53 -16.11
N SER A 575 10.40 -20.42 -15.62
CA SER A 575 9.09 -20.73 -16.23
C SER A 575 7.97 -20.21 -15.32
N PRO A 576 7.49 -18.97 -15.52
CA PRO A 576 6.38 -18.43 -14.75
C PRO A 576 5.09 -19.20 -15.03
N THR A 577 4.22 -19.33 -14.02
CA THR A 577 2.87 -19.88 -14.24
C THR A 577 1.98 -18.86 -14.97
N PRO A 578 0.90 -19.29 -15.66
CA PRO A 578 -0.06 -18.36 -16.27
C PRO A 578 -0.65 -17.37 -15.24
N ARG A 579 -0.95 -17.85 -14.02
CA ARG A 579 -1.35 -16.96 -12.93
C ARG A 579 -0.25 -15.94 -12.59
N GLN A 580 1.00 -16.35 -12.43
CA GLN A 580 2.11 -15.43 -12.12
C GLN A 580 2.36 -14.38 -13.21
N SER A 581 2.24 -14.72 -14.49
CA SER A 581 2.37 -13.71 -15.55
C SER A 581 1.23 -12.70 -15.52
N ILE A 582 -0.01 -13.12 -15.28
CA ILE A 582 -1.16 -12.23 -15.04
C ILE A 582 -0.91 -11.34 -13.80
N GLU A 583 -0.49 -11.93 -12.68
CA GLU A 583 -0.15 -11.22 -11.43
C GLU A 583 0.93 -10.14 -11.64
N TRP A 584 1.87 -10.33 -12.57
CA TRP A 584 2.90 -9.33 -12.93
C TRP A 584 2.41 -8.25 -13.91
N THR A 585 1.27 -8.43 -14.58
CA THR A 585 0.60 -7.35 -15.33
C THR A 585 -0.28 -6.49 -14.43
N ALA A 586 -0.70 -7.01 -13.28
CA ALA A 586 -1.55 -6.31 -12.33
C ALA A 586 -0.84 -5.10 -11.69
N PRO A 587 -1.51 -3.96 -11.51
CA PRO A 587 -0.91 -2.79 -10.88
C PRO A 587 -0.60 -3.04 -9.38
N PRO A 588 0.62 -2.75 -8.90
CA PRO A 588 0.99 -3.01 -7.51
C PRO A 588 0.25 -2.10 -6.51
N ALA A 589 0.07 -2.59 -5.28
CA ALA A 589 -0.53 -1.81 -4.19
C ALA A 589 0.48 -0.82 -3.57
N PHE A 590 0.04 0.40 -3.24
CA PHE A 590 0.88 1.40 -2.58
C PHE A 590 1.05 1.13 -1.06
N ASP A 591 2.29 1.07 -0.56
CA ASP A 591 2.56 0.95 0.89
C ASP A 591 2.56 2.33 1.58
N TYR A 592 1.35 2.78 1.93
CA TYR A 592 1.15 4.01 2.70
C TYR A 592 1.94 4.05 4.01
N ALA A 593 2.11 2.94 4.72
CA ALA A 593 2.73 2.96 6.05
C ALA A 593 4.23 3.26 5.96
N SER A 594 4.94 2.62 5.03
CA SER A 594 6.37 2.86 4.81
C SER A 594 6.63 4.25 4.24
N TYR A 595 5.88 4.69 3.22
CA TYR A 595 6.07 6.01 2.63
C TYR A 595 5.70 7.15 3.59
N TYR A 596 4.57 7.10 4.30
CA TYR A 596 4.24 8.14 5.31
C TYR A 596 5.28 8.21 6.44
N ASN A 597 5.89 7.09 6.83
CA ASN A 597 6.95 7.07 7.84
C ASN A 597 8.15 7.90 7.39
N TYR A 598 8.64 7.67 6.16
CA TYR A 598 9.77 8.39 5.61
C TYR A 598 9.52 9.90 5.54
N PHE A 599 8.37 10.34 5.01
CA PHE A 599 8.04 11.78 4.97
C PHE A 599 7.89 12.43 6.35
N LEU A 600 7.28 11.73 7.32
CA LEU A 600 7.21 12.23 8.68
C LEU A 600 8.61 12.32 9.32
N PHE A 601 9.49 11.36 9.06
CA PHE A 601 10.87 11.40 9.55
C PHE A 601 11.64 12.59 8.95
N TYR A 602 11.61 12.78 7.63
CA TYR A 602 12.30 13.92 6.97
C TYR A 602 11.77 15.27 7.43
N ALA A 603 10.45 15.41 7.61
CA ALA A 603 9.87 16.61 8.21
C ALA A 603 10.29 16.80 9.68
N THR A 604 10.47 15.72 10.45
CA THR A 604 10.94 15.79 11.84
C THR A 604 12.41 16.21 11.92
N VAL A 605 13.28 15.67 11.06
CA VAL A 605 14.68 16.13 10.92
C VAL A 605 14.71 17.61 10.52
N ALA A 606 13.97 18.00 9.49
CA ALA A 606 13.96 19.40 9.02
C ALA A 606 13.40 20.39 10.04
N PHE A 607 12.45 20.01 10.89
CA PHE A 607 11.96 20.85 11.98
C PHE A 607 12.92 20.87 13.18
N SER A 608 13.52 19.75 13.56
CA SER A 608 14.45 19.67 14.70
C SER A 608 15.76 20.42 14.46
N PHE A 609 16.28 20.41 13.22
CA PHE A 609 17.48 21.15 12.85
C PHE A 609 17.19 22.51 12.19
N ALA A 610 15.93 22.95 12.10
CA ALA A 610 15.52 24.21 11.45
C ALA A 610 16.26 25.45 11.97
N THR A 611 16.48 25.50 13.29
CA THR A 611 17.13 26.59 14.03
C THR A 611 18.61 26.36 14.28
N LEU A 612 19.07 25.11 14.18
CA LEU A 612 20.47 24.74 14.30
C LEU A 612 21.24 24.96 13.00
N GLN A 613 20.68 24.52 11.87
CA GLN A 613 21.31 24.61 10.55
C GLN A 613 20.25 24.92 9.47
N PRO A 614 19.94 26.20 9.22
CA PRO A 614 18.82 26.61 8.37
C PRO A 614 18.85 26.05 6.94
N ILE A 615 20.02 25.68 6.42
CA ILE A 615 20.20 25.02 5.10
C ILE A 615 19.46 23.68 5.00
N VAL A 616 19.10 23.02 6.10
CA VAL A 616 18.26 21.82 6.08
C VAL A 616 16.86 22.09 5.47
N LEU A 617 16.36 23.32 5.61
CA LEU A 617 15.03 23.73 5.15
C LEU A 617 14.90 23.77 3.62
N PRO A 618 15.75 24.49 2.84
CA PRO A 618 15.69 24.47 1.37
C PRO A 618 15.98 23.08 0.79
N VAL A 619 16.93 22.33 1.37
CA VAL A 619 17.25 20.96 0.90
C VAL A 619 16.04 20.03 1.06
N THR A 620 15.35 20.09 2.20
CA THR A 620 14.14 19.28 2.42
C THR A 620 12.94 19.80 1.61
N ALA A 621 12.83 21.12 1.39
CA ALA A 621 11.82 21.71 0.52
C ALA A 621 11.97 21.25 -0.94
N LEU A 622 13.21 21.18 -1.45
CA LEU A 622 13.55 20.61 -2.76
C LEU A 622 13.13 19.13 -2.83
N TYR A 623 13.46 18.35 -1.80
CA TYR A 623 13.05 16.94 -1.71
C TYR A 623 11.52 16.76 -1.81
N PHE A 624 10.74 17.44 -0.97
CA PHE A 624 9.28 17.39 -1.07
C PHE A 624 8.73 18.01 -2.37
N GLY A 625 9.50 18.88 -3.04
CA GLY A 625 9.18 19.44 -4.36
C GLY A 625 9.23 18.40 -5.47
N ILE A 626 10.37 17.70 -5.60
CA ILE A 626 10.57 16.61 -6.56
C ILE A 626 9.63 15.45 -6.23
N ASP A 627 9.62 15.00 -4.98
CA ASP A 627 8.90 13.81 -4.56
C ASP A 627 7.38 13.95 -4.78
N ALA A 628 6.78 15.11 -4.44
CA ALA A 628 5.35 15.35 -4.67
C ALA A 628 4.95 15.36 -6.16
N MET A 629 5.89 15.55 -7.09
CA MET A 629 5.66 15.36 -8.53
C MET A 629 5.81 13.90 -8.93
N LEU A 630 6.90 13.24 -8.53
CA LEU A 630 7.18 11.84 -8.90
C LEU A 630 6.13 10.88 -8.31
N LYS A 631 5.77 11.03 -7.04
CA LYS A 631 4.72 10.22 -6.40
C LYS A 631 3.33 10.51 -6.97
N LYS A 632 3.08 11.71 -7.52
CA LYS A 632 1.84 11.98 -8.27
C LYS A 632 1.80 11.18 -9.58
N TYR A 633 2.90 11.08 -10.33
CA TYR A 633 2.99 10.16 -11.47
C TYR A 633 2.70 8.72 -11.04
N LEU A 634 3.40 8.24 -10.01
CA LEU A 634 3.33 6.86 -9.55
C LEU A 634 1.92 6.45 -9.09
N LEU A 635 1.22 7.29 -8.33
CA LEU A 635 -0.16 7.03 -7.90
C LEU A 635 -1.20 7.16 -9.02
N MET A 636 -0.95 8.02 -10.02
CA MET A 636 -1.83 8.11 -11.20
C MET A 636 -1.71 6.88 -12.09
N TYR A 637 -0.48 6.46 -12.43
CA TYR A 637 -0.24 5.54 -13.55
C TYR A 637 0.16 4.12 -13.16
N ILE A 638 0.72 3.89 -11.97
CA ILE A 638 1.26 2.57 -11.56
C ILE A 638 0.52 1.99 -10.35
N PHE A 639 0.48 2.68 -9.20
CA PHE A 639 0.01 2.09 -7.94
C PHE A 639 -1.50 2.25 -7.69
N VAL A 640 -2.10 1.24 -7.06
CA VAL A 640 -3.53 1.18 -6.67
C VAL A 640 -3.72 1.26 -5.15
N THR A 641 -4.82 1.89 -4.69
CA THR A 641 -5.28 1.78 -3.30
C THR A 641 -5.97 0.44 -3.07
N LYS A 642 -5.31 -0.47 -2.34
CA LYS A 642 -5.89 -1.78 -2.03
C LYS A 642 -7.09 -1.69 -1.08
N ASN A 643 -6.91 -0.99 0.04
CA ASN A 643 -7.96 -0.73 1.02
C ASN A 643 -8.09 0.79 1.24
N GLU A 644 -9.27 1.33 0.96
CA GLU A 644 -9.56 2.76 1.15
C GLU A 644 -9.92 3.04 2.62
N SER A 645 -8.99 3.63 3.38
CA SER A 645 -9.26 4.11 4.76
C SER A 645 -10.01 5.44 4.79
N ALA A 646 -10.11 6.10 3.63
CA ALA A 646 -10.89 7.30 3.35
C ALA A 646 -10.60 8.46 4.31
N GLY A 647 -9.32 8.73 4.53
CA GLY A 647 -8.78 9.83 5.33
C GLY A 647 -8.27 9.45 6.71
N ALA A 648 -8.45 8.20 7.15
CA ALA A 648 -8.18 7.77 8.53
C ALA A 648 -6.71 7.81 8.97
N TYR A 649 -5.77 8.03 8.04
CA TYR A 649 -4.36 8.33 8.31
C TYR A 649 -4.12 9.76 8.82
N TRP A 650 -4.90 10.76 8.37
CA TRP A 650 -4.63 12.19 8.62
C TRP A 650 -4.37 12.53 10.10
N ARG A 651 -5.21 11.99 10.98
CA ARG A 651 -5.11 12.15 12.43
C ARG A 651 -3.78 11.65 13.01
N VAL A 652 -3.18 10.62 12.42
CA VAL A 652 -1.85 10.11 12.82
C VAL A 652 -0.76 11.08 12.36
N LEU A 653 -0.82 11.53 11.10
CA LEU A 653 0.15 12.47 10.52
C LEU A 653 0.19 13.80 11.29
N PHE A 654 -0.98 14.39 11.55
CA PHE A 654 -1.13 15.62 12.35
C PHE A 654 -0.53 15.47 13.76
N ASN A 655 -0.83 14.36 14.45
CA ASN A 655 -0.28 14.08 15.78
C ASN A 655 1.24 13.87 15.78
N ARG A 656 1.84 13.40 14.67
CA ARG A 656 3.30 13.27 14.54
C ARG A 656 3.98 14.61 14.18
N LEU A 657 3.38 15.44 13.33
CA LEU A 657 3.93 16.78 13.05
C LEU A 657 3.89 17.69 14.28
N ILE A 658 2.85 17.63 15.12
CA ILE A 658 2.81 18.37 16.39
C ILE A 658 3.84 17.83 17.40
N PHE A 659 4.14 16.53 17.37
CA PHE A 659 5.26 15.99 18.15
C PHE A 659 6.61 16.50 17.63
N ALA A 660 6.79 16.61 16.31
CA ALA A 660 8.00 17.15 15.70
C ALA A 660 8.25 18.64 16.03
N THR A 661 7.21 19.47 16.09
CA THR A 661 7.38 20.88 16.53
C THR A 661 7.67 20.99 18.02
N ILE A 662 6.99 20.22 18.87
CA ILE A 662 7.30 20.14 20.30
C ILE A 662 8.76 19.71 20.53
N LEU A 663 9.26 18.73 19.76
CA LEU A 663 10.66 18.30 19.79
C LEU A 663 11.63 19.40 19.31
N SER A 664 11.28 20.16 18.28
CA SER A 664 12.06 21.34 17.84
C SER A 664 12.14 22.42 18.94
N ASN A 665 11.02 22.72 19.60
CA ASN A 665 10.98 23.69 20.71
C ASN A 665 11.83 23.26 21.91
N PHE A 666 11.90 21.95 22.21
CA PHE A 666 12.81 21.43 23.23
C PHE A 666 14.29 21.62 22.84
N ILE A 667 14.65 21.41 21.58
CA ILE A 667 16.02 21.66 21.07
C ILE A 667 16.36 23.14 21.15
N VAL A 668 15.46 24.04 20.73
CA VAL A 668 15.64 25.50 20.85
C VAL A 668 15.84 25.92 22.31
N GLY A 669 14.99 25.44 23.22
CA GLY A 669 15.11 25.71 24.66
C GLY A 669 16.45 25.25 25.24
N LEU A 670 16.99 24.13 24.76
CA LEU A 670 18.29 23.59 25.17
C LEU A 670 19.48 24.39 24.61
N VAL A 671 19.43 24.84 23.35
CA VAL A 671 20.44 25.75 22.78
C VAL A 671 20.50 27.06 23.59
N ILE A 672 19.34 27.64 23.88
CA ILE A 672 19.23 28.86 24.68
C ILE A 672 19.75 28.63 26.10
N LYS A 673 19.38 27.52 26.76
CA LYS A 673 19.88 27.19 28.12
C LYS A 673 21.40 26.97 28.15
N SER A 674 21.99 26.49 27.07
CA SER A 674 23.45 26.29 26.97
C SER A 674 24.24 27.59 26.76
N ARG A 675 23.65 28.61 26.11
CA ARG A 675 24.38 29.80 25.65
C ARG A 675 23.85 31.13 26.20
N SER A 676 22.77 31.13 26.99
CA SER A 676 22.07 32.34 27.45
C SER A 676 21.39 32.18 28.81
N THR A 677 20.80 33.27 29.30
CA THR A 677 20.10 33.35 30.59
C THR A 677 18.72 32.70 30.56
N TRP A 678 18.28 32.21 31.73
CA TRP A 678 16.97 31.58 31.94
C TRP A 678 15.77 32.40 31.43
N ASN A 679 15.87 33.73 31.42
CA ASN A 679 14.82 34.65 30.95
C ASN A 679 14.36 34.30 29.52
N MET A 680 15.27 33.93 28.62
CA MET A 680 14.93 33.53 27.25
C MET A 680 14.29 32.13 27.19
N VAL A 681 14.66 31.23 28.10
CA VAL A 681 14.08 29.89 28.21
C VAL A 681 12.59 29.99 28.61
N PHE A 682 12.28 30.86 29.57
CA PHE A 682 10.88 31.12 29.98
C PHE A 682 10.01 31.66 28.82
N CYS A 683 10.59 32.33 27.82
CA CYS A 683 9.87 32.75 26.61
C CYS A 683 9.59 31.61 25.61
N VAL A 684 10.26 30.46 25.72
CA VAL A 684 10.07 29.29 24.83
C VAL A 684 9.18 28.23 25.46
N VAL A 685 9.20 28.07 26.79
CA VAL A 685 8.37 27.11 27.54
C VAL A 685 6.86 27.14 27.18
N PRO A 686 6.20 28.29 26.88
CA PRO A 686 4.80 28.31 26.49
C PRO A 686 4.47 27.62 25.15
N LEU A 687 5.40 27.58 24.19
CA LEU A 687 5.17 27.07 22.83
C LEU A 687 4.66 25.61 22.78
N PRO A 688 5.29 24.61 23.43
CA PRO A 688 4.77 23.25 23.45
C PRO A 688 3.38 23.12 24.08
N PHE A 689 3.06 23.94 25.09
CA PHE A 689 1.71 23.95 25.69
C PHE A 689 0.67 24.58 24.73
N LEU A 690 1.03 25.65 24.02
CA LEU A 690 0.20 26.25 22.97
C LEU A 690 -0.09 25.24 21.86
N MET A 691 0.92 24.49 21.40
CA MET A 691 0.74 23.43 20.39
C MET A 691 -0.10 22.24 20.88
N LEU A 692 -0.07 21.91 22.17
CA LEU A 692 -1.01 20.95 22.78
C LEU A 692 -2.44 21.51 22.89
N GLY A 693 -2.61 22.79 23.17
CA GLY A 693 -3.90 23.48 23.13
C GLY A 693 -4.50 23.50 21.72
N PHE A 694 -3.69 23.86 20.71
CA PHE A 694 -4.04 23.82 19.29
C PHE A 694 -4.47 22.41 18.83
N LYS A 695 -3.75 21.37 19.26
CA LYS A 695 -4.12 19.96 19.05
C LYS A 695 -5.50 19.63 19.62
N PHE A 696 -5.82 20.07 20.84
CA PHE A 696 -7.12 19.86 21.47
C PHE A 696 -8.25 20.64 20.77
N TYR A 697 -7.98 21.87 20.36
CA TYR A 697 -8.90 22.68 19.55
C TYR A 697 -9.24 22.01 18.21
N CYS A 698 -8.23 21.56 17.44
CA CYS A 698 -8.47 20.83 16.20
C CYS A 698 -9.22 19.52 16.42
N TYR A 699 -8.89 18.78 17.49
CA TYR A 699 -9.61 17.56 17.87
C TYR A 699 -11.11 17.82 18.10
N LYS A 700 -11.45 18.78 18.98
CA LYS A 700 -12.84 19.11 19.31
C LYS A 700 -13.62 19.69 18.13
N THR A 701 -12.95 20.40 17.23
CA THR A 701 -13.61 21.14 16.12
C THR A 701 -13.82 20.30 14.86
N PHE A 702 -12.93 19.34 14.55
CA PHE A 702 -12.91 18.71 13.23
C PHE A 702 -13.10 17.18 13.21
N ASP A 703 -12.60 16.43 14.20
CA ASP A 703 -12.61 14.96 14.13
C ASP A 703 -14.02 14.38 14.08
N ASP A 704 -14.97 15.01 14.78
CA ASP A 704 -16.35 14.55 14.86
C ASP A 704 -17.14 14.78 13.55
N ASP A 705 -16.63 15.58 12.61
CA ASP A 705 -17.16 15.67 11.23
C ASP A 705 -16.45 14.71 10.28
N CYS A 706 -15.17 14.42 10.53
CA CYS A 706 -14.38 13.49 9.71
C CYS A 706 -14.80 12.02 9.92
N ASN A 707 -15.37 11.69 11.08
CA ASN A 707 -15.78 10.33 11.42
C ASN A 707 -17.25 10.02 11.10
N TYR A 708 -18.16 10.99 11.22
CA TYR A 708 -19.61 10.77 11.18
C TYR A 708 -20.32 11.61 10.11
N TYR A 709 -21.25 11.01 9.38
CA TYR A 709 -22.05 11.66 8.35
C TYR A 709 -23.25 12.44 8.92
N ASN A 710 -23.89 11.92 9.97
CA ASN A 710 -24.89 12.63 10.74
C ASN A 710 -24.59 12.55 12.24
N ARG A 711 -25.04 13.56 12.99
CA ARG A 711 -24.89 13.72 14.45
C ARG A 711 -26.22 14.01 15.15
N GLY A 712 -27.26 14.39 14.40
CA GLY A 712 -28.54 14.80 14.96
C GLY A 712 -29.40 13.60 15.36
N ASN A 713 -30.27 13.81 16.35
CA ASN A 713 -31.39 12.90 16.60
C ASN A 713 -32.35 13.02 15.41
N LEU A 714 -32.68 11.89 14.77
CA LEU A 714 -33.60 11.83 13.65
C LEU A 714 -35.01 11.56 14.19
N SER A 715 -35.54 12.50 14.97
CA SER A 715 -36.88 12.44 15.57
C SER A 715 -37.99 12.45 14.53
N ASP A 716 -37.77 13.18 13.44
CA ASP A 716 -38.78 13.50 12.44
C ASP A 716 -38.92 12.34 11.46
N ALA A 717 -39.59 11.28 11.91
CA ALA A 717 -39.89 10.09 11.10
C ALA A 717 -40.65 10.42 9.80
N GLU A 718 -41.42 11.51 9.81
CA GLU A 718 -42.25 11.99 8.71
C GLU A 718 -41.41 12.65 7.59
N ALA A 719 -40.49 13.56 7.94
CA ALA A 719 -39.51 14.14 7.02
C ALA A 719 -38.58 13.10 6.38
N LEU A 720 -38.53 11.90 6.95
CA LEU A 720 -37.76 10.77 6.46
C LEU A 720 -38.59 9.78 5.63
N GLY A 721 -39.88 10.04 5.35
CA GLY A 721 -40.67 9.37 4.31
C GLY A 721 -40.42 7.86 4.19
N ALA A 722 -41.10 7.07 5.02
CA ALA A 722 -40.95 5.61 5.09
C ALA A 722 -41.54 4.88 3.86
N SER A 723 -40.95 5.09 2.69
CA SER A 723 -41.25 4.32 1.47
C SER A 723 -41.07 2.83 1.76
N LYS A 724 -42.09 2.01 1.47
CA LYS A 724 -42.06 0.55 1.66
C LYS A 724 -41.14 -0.12 0.62
N LEU A 725 -39.84 0.08 0.76
CA LEU A 725 -38.83 -0.60 -0.05
C LEU A 725 -38.91 -2.12 0.18
N SER A 726 -38.73 -2.88 -0.91
CA SER A 726 -39.06 -4.31 -0.92
C SER A 726 -38.30 -5.10 0.16
N LYS A 727 -38.99 -6.00 0.86
CA LYS A 727 -38.41 -6.95 1.84
C LYS A 727 -37.14 -7.63 1.31
N LYS A 728 -37.12 -7.96 0.01
CA LYS A 728 -35.98 -8.53 -0.74
C LYS A 728 -34.71 -7.67 -0.69
N ALA A 729 -34.81 -6.34 -0.62
CA ALA A 729 -33.66 -5.45 -0.46
C ALA A 729 -33.04 -5.59 0.93
N GLY A 730 -33.88 -5.63 1.97
CA GLY A 730 -33.46 -5.88 3.35
C GLY A 730 -32.76 -7.23 3.53
N ASP A 731 -33.30 -8.30 2.94
CA ASP A 731 -32.75 -9.66 3.09
C ASP A 731 -31.32 -9.79 2.51
N ARG A 732 -30.96 -8.93 1.56
CA ARG A 732 -29.61 -8.84 0.98
C ARG A 732 -28.58 -8.15 1.88
N LEU A 733 -28.99 -7.27 2.80
CA LEU A 733 -28.07 -6.61 3.73
C LEU A 733 -27.46 -7.61 4.72
N SER A 734 -28.31 -8.43 5.36
CA SER A 734 -27.89 -9.46 6.31
C SER A 734 -27.04 -10.56 5.68
N ALA A 735 -27.29 -10.93 4.41
CA ALA A 735 -26.58 -12.01 3.74
C ALA A 735 -25.12 -11.67 3.35
N LYS A 736 -24.77 -10.38 3.21
CA LYS A 736 -23.46 -9.95 2.67
C LYS A 736 -22.35 -9.76 3.72
N PHE A 737 -22.67 -9.61 5.01
CA PHE A 737 -21.68 -9.51 6.10
C PHE A 737 -21.38 -10.88 6.76
N GLY A 738 -20.97 -11.85 5.93
CA GLY A 738 -20.53 -13.18 6.37
C GLY A 738 -19.01 -13.36 6.32
N HIS A 739 -18.49 -14.44 6.93
CA HIS A 739 -17.08 -14.80 6.83
C HIS A 739 -16.75 -15.32 5.41
N PRO A 740 -15.70 -14.83 4.71
CA PRO A 740 -15.47 -15.12 3.28
C PRO A 740 -15.30 -16.60 2.95
N ALA A 741 -14.72 -17.39 3.85
CA ALA A 741 -14.59 -18.85 3.70
C ALA A 741 -15.91 -19.58 3.38
N LEU A 742 -17.07 -19.01 3.77
CA LEU A 742 -18.40 -19.56 3.51
C LEU A 742 -18.80 -19.52 2.03
N TYR A 743 -18.47 -18.43 1.33
CA TYR A 743 -19.04 -18.09 0.01
C TYR A 743 -18.00 -17.76 -1.08
N LYS A 744 -16.72 -17.55 -0.75
CA LYS A 744 -15.66 -17.33 -1.75
C LYS A 744 -15.52 -18.58 -2.63
N PRO A 745 -15.55 -18.47 -3.98
CA PRO A 745 -15.25 -19.60 -4.86
C PRO A 745 -13.81 -20.09 -4.62
N LEU A 746 -13.55 -21.38 -4.86
CA LEU A 746 -12.22 -21.95 -4.69
C LEU A 746 -11.32 -21.62 -5.89
N MET A 747 -10.01 -21.65 -5.65
CA MET A 747 -9.00 -21.29 -6.64
C MET A 747 -8.80 -22.44 -7.63
N THR A 748 -9.24 -22.25 -8.88
CA THR A 748 -8.95 -23.18 -9.98
C THR A 748 -7.47 -23.16 -10.38
N PRO A 749 -6.87 -24.30 -10.76
CA PRO A 749 -5.54 -24.35 -11.34
C PRO A 749 -5.55 -23.89 -12.81
N MET A 750 -4.64 -22.97 -13.15
CA MET A 750 -4.50 -22.36 -14.46
C MET A 750 -3.34 -22.98 -15.26
N VAL A 751 -3.62 -23.38 -16.49
CA VAL A 751 -2.64 -23.97 -17.43
C VAL A 751 -2.67 -23.19 -18.75
N HIS A 752 -1.52 -23.08 -19.42
CA HIS A 752 -1.43 -22.38 -20.69
C HIS A 752 -2.11 -23.17 -21.81
N ALA A 753 -2.87 -22.51 -22.70
CA ALA A 753 -3.67 -23.19 -23.72
C ALA A 753 -2.84 -24.11 -24.66
N ARG A 754 -1.60 -23.73 -25.01
CA ARG A 754 -0.68 -24.59 -25.79
C ARG A 754 -0.42 -25.97 -25.15
N ALA A 755 -0.61 -26.09 -23.84
CA ALA A 755 -0.37 -27.33 -23.11
C ALA A 755 -1.66 -28.13 -22.82
N ALA A 756 -2.81 -27.73 -23.40
CA ALA A 756 -4.10 -28.40 -23.17
C ALA A 756 -4.10 -29.88 -23.58
N GLU A 757 -3.52 -30.20 -24.73
CA GLU A 757 -3.52 -31.56 -25.29
C GLU A 757 -2.55 -32.47 -24.53
N ALA A 758 -1.34 -31.99 -24.25
CA ALA A 758 -0.39 -32.67 -23.36
C ALA A 758 -0.99 -32.91 -21.96
N LEU A 759 -1.70 -31.93 -21.39
CA LEU A 759 -2.37 -32.07 -20.09
C LEU A 759 -3.38 -33.23 -20.09
N LYS A 760 -4.20 -33.37 -21.15
CA LYS A 760 -5.15 -34.48 -21.31
C LYS A 760 -4.47 -35.86 -21.34
N GLN A 761 -3.29 -35.96 -21.94
CA GLN A 761 -2.53 -37.22 -21.99
C GLN A 761 -1.83 -37.57 -20.66
N ILE A 762 -1.45 -36.55 -19.88
CA ILE A 762 -0.71 -36.73 -18.62
C ILE A 762 -1.64 -36.96 -17.43
N TYR A 763 -2.77 -36.27 -17.37
CA TYR A 763 -3.62 -36.16 -16.19
C TYR A 763 -4.77 -37.18 -16.21
N GLN A 764 -4.66 -38.23 -15.40
CA GLN A 764 -5.59 -39.37 -15.34
C GLN A 764 -6.83 -39.15 -14.44
N GLY A 765 -7.12 -37.90 -14.05
CA GLY A 765 -8.36 -37.55 -13.33
C GLY A 765 -9.27 -36.68 -14.19
N ARG A 766 -10.57 -36.58 -13.84
CA ARG A 766 -11.61 -35.55 -14.16
C ARG A 766 -11.60 -34.78 -15.52
N LEU A 767 -10.81 -35.17 -16.51
CA LEU A 767 -10.81 -34.62 -17.88
C LEU A 767 -11.66 -35.48 -18.82
N GLU A 768 -11.88 -36.74 -18.48
CA GLU A 768 -13.00 -37.52 -18.98
C GLU A 768 -14.29 -36.95 -18.39
N HIS A 769 -15.19 -36.53 -19.29
CA HIS A 769 -16.61 -36.42 -18.98
C HIS A 769 -17.08 -37.84 -18.69
N ASN A 770 -17.67 -38.09 -17.52
CA ASN A 770 -18.15 -39.42 -17.19
C ASN A 770 -19.51 -39.67 -17.85
N ASP A 771 -19.51 -39.88 -19.17
CA ASP A 771 -20.70 -40.22 -19.97
C ASP A 771 -21.35 -41.53 -19.46
N MET A 772 -20.59 -42.36 -18.74
CA MET A 772 -21.05 -43.49 -17.92
C MET A 772 -21.78 -43.02 -16.63
N ALA A 773 -22.65 -42.02 -16.74
CA ALA A 773 -23.58 -41.57 -15.70
C ALA A 773 -25.04 -41.57 -16.21
N GLY A 774 -25.31 -42.29 -17.30
CA GLY A 774 -26.63 -42.42 -17.93
C GLY A 774 -27.52 -43.55 -17.39
N GLU A 775 -26.99 -44.46 -16.55
CA GLU A 775 -27.76 -45.55 -15.94
C GLU A 775 -28.11 -45.22 -14.48
N TYR A 776 -29.38 -45.40 -14.12
CA TYR A 776 -29.98 -45.15 -12.80
C TYR A 776 -29.96 -43.70 -12.29
N SER A 777 -30.70 -42.83 -12.99
CA SER A 777 -31.43 -41.76 -12.31
C SER A 777 -32.84 -41.58 -12.89
N ASP A 778 -33.84 -42.13 -12.19
CA ASP A 778 -35.27 -42.00 -12.53
C ASP A 778 -35.82 -40.61 -12.16
N ILE A 779 -35.21 -39.57 -12.71
CA ILE A 779 -35.64 -38.18 -12.59
C ILE A 779 -35.92 -37.67 -14.00
N ALA A 780 -37.19 -37.41 -14.29
CA ALA A 780 -37.64 -37.03 -15.63
C ALA A 780 -36.84 -35.84 -16.19
N MET A 781 -36.37 -35.99 -17.44
CA MET A 781 -35.78 -34.87 -18.16
C MET A 781 -36.86 -33.82 -18.43
N ASN A 782 -36.75 -32.65 -17.79
CA ASN A 782 -37.53 -31.50 -18.21
C ASN A 782 -37.15 -31.15 -19.66
N PRO A 783 -38.10 -30.95 -20.58
CA PRO A 783 -37.81 -30.56 -21.95
C PRO A 783 -37.11 -29.19 -21.98
N MET A 784 -36.19 -29.01 -22.92
CA MET A 784 -35.47 -27.74 -23.07
C MET A 784 -36.45 -26.63 -23.47
N MET A 785 -36.64 -25.64 -22.59
CA MET A 785 -37.39 -24.43 -22.93
C MET A 785 -36.49 -23.49 -23.73
N ALA A 786 -36.97 -23.00 -24.88
CA ALA A 786 -36.20 -22.16 -25.80
C ALA A 786 -35.64 -20.87 -25.16
N ASP A 787 -36.30 -20.34 -24.13
CA ASP A 787 -35.88 -19.15 -23.37
C ASP A 787 -34.83 -19.41 -22.27
N GLN A 788 -34.40 -20.66 -22.06
CA GLN A 788 -33.39 -20.99 -21.05
C GLN A 788 -32.22 -21.78 -21.66
N PRO A 789 -30.98 -21.24 -21.64
CA PRO A 789 -29.81 -22.06 -22.00
C PRO A 789 -29.70 -23.23 -21.02
N GLY A 790 -29.40 -24.42 -21.55
CA GLY A 790 -29.24 -25.64 -20.76
C GLY A 790 -28.15 -25.54 -19.69
N LYS A 791 -28.12 -26.50 -18.75
CA LYS A 791 -27.09 -26.58 -17.70
C LYS A 791 -25.70 -26.41 -18.32
N GLU A 792 -24.93 -25.42 -17.85
CA GLU A 792 -23.49 -25.44 -18.04
C GLU A 792 -22.91 -26.75 -17.46
N ALA A 793 -21.97 -27.36 -18.18
CA ALA A 793 -21.22 -28.51 -17.69
C ALA A 793 -20.52 -28.20 -16.36
N GLU A 794 -20.22 -29.23 -15.57
CA GLU A 794 -19.44 -29.07 -14.34
C GLU A 794 -18.14 -28.27 -14.60
N PRO A 795 -17.72 -27.42 -13.65
CA PRO A 795 -16.52 -26.59 -13.82
C PRO A 795 -15.30 -27.49 -14.07
N ALA A 796 -14.66 -27.28 -15.23
CA ALA A 796 -13.52 -28.06 -15.67
C ALA A 796 -12.41 -28.08 -14.59
N PRO A 797 -11.68 -29.20 -14.41
CA PRO A 797 -10.65 -29.33 -13.37
C PRO A 797 -9.49 -28.35 -13.55
N PHE A 798 -9.29 -27.84 -14.76
CA PHE A 798 -8.28 -26.85 -15.12
C PHE A 798 -8.87 -25.73 -15.95
N GLU A 799 -8.27 -24.55 -15.80
CA GLU A 799 -8.63 -23.36 -16.53
C GLU A 799 -7.55 -23.04 -17.57
N MET A 800 -7.94 -23.10 -18.85
CA MET A 800 -7.01 -23.00 -19.96
C MET A 800 -6.91 -21.55 -20.43
N VAL A 801 -5.79 -20.90 -20.12
CA VAL A 801 -5.56 -19.48 -20.44
C VAL A 801 -4.78 -19.37 -21.74
N SER A 802 -5.35 -18.69 -22.75
CA SER A 802 -4.66 -18.42 -24.01
C SER A 802 -3.58 -17.34 -23.84
N GLU A 803 -2.56 -17.33 -24.70
CA GLU A 803 -1.46 -16.36 -24.64
C GLU A 803 -1.97 -14.91 -24.73
N ASN A 804 -2.99 -14.67 -25.54
CA ASN A 804 -3.68 -13.39 -25.71
C ASN A 804 -4.44 -12.93 -24.45
N GLN A 805 -4.68 -13.84 -23.49
CA GLN A 805 -5.42 -13.60 -22.24
C GLN A 805 -4.51 -13.54 -21.00
N LEU A 806 -3.18 -13.63 -21.13
CA LEU A 806 -2.22 -13.53 -20.02
C LEU A 806 -2.09 -12.11 -19.41
N ASP A 807 -3.17 -11.34 -19.43
CA ASP A 807 -3.24 -9.93 -19.05
C ASP A 807 -4.35 -9.70 -18.01
N PHE A 808 -4.05 -8.91 -16.98
CA PHE A 808 -4.94 -8.68 -15.85
C PHE A 808 -6.31 -8.08 -16.23
N SER A 809 -6.43 -7.44 -17.41
CA SER A 809 -7.71 -6.92 -17.92
C SER A 809 -8.81 -7.99 -18.00
N TYR A 810 -8.49 -9.24 -18.34
CA TYR A 810 -9.46 -10.33 -18.43
C TYR A 810 -9.86 -10.93 -17.07
N PHE A 811 -9.05 -10.70 -16.03
CA PHE A 811 -9.20 -11.34 -14.72
C PHE A 811 -9.51 -10.36 -13.57
N LYS A 812 -9.53 -9.05 -13.81
CA LYS A 812 -9.72 -8.00 -12.79
C LYS A 812 -10.97 -8.15 -11.93
N ASP A 813 -12.05 -8.69 -12.50
CA ASP A 813 -13.38 -8.82 -11.86
C ASP A 813 -13.55 -10.15 -11.09
N ARG A 814 -12.52 -10.99 -11.09
CA ARG A 814 -12.54 -12.33 -10.49
C ARG A 814 -12.12 -12.30 -9.02
N ALA A 815 -12.83 -13.03 -8.16
CA ALA A 815 -12.76 -12.87 -6.70
C ALA A 815 -11.39 -13.16 -6.04
N ASP A 816 -10.53 -13.96 -6.66
CA ASP A 816 -9.14 -14.20 -6.24
C ASP A 816 -8.24 -12.99 -6.59
N PHE A 817 -8.17 -12.62 -7.86
CA PHE A 817 -7.38 -11.48 -8.34
C PHE A 817 -7.84 -10.13 -7.74
N GLN A 818 -9.14 -9.91 -7.61
CA GLN A 818 -9.72 -8.66 -7.11
C GLN A 818 -9.48 -8.46 -5.59
N GLU A 819 -9.27 -9.54 -4.82
CA GLU A 819 -8.81 -9.48 -3.43
C GLU A 819 -7.29 -9.24 -3.31
N GLU A 820 -6.49 -9.82 -4.21
CA GLU A 820 -5.03 -9.67 -4.16
C GLU A 820 -4.55 -8.31 -4.72
N PHE A 821 -5.08 -7.84 -5.86
CA PHE A 821 -4.61 -6.64 -6.57
C PHE A 821 -5.54 -5.41 -6.44
N GLY A 822 -6.67 -5.55 -5.76
CA GLY A 822 -7.41 -4.43 -5.17
C GLY A 822 -8.53 -3.85 -6.03
N GLY A 823 -9.73 -4.43 -5.93
CA GLY A 823 -11.02 -3.85 -6.38
C GLY A 823 -11.43 -2.51 -5.73
N GLY A 824 -10.50 -1.76 -5.12
CA GLY A 824 -10.77 -0.51 -4.40
C GLY A 824 -11.08 0.67 -5.33
N ILE A 825 -10.38 0.75 -6.46
CA ILE A 825 -10.58 1.76 -7.51
C ILE A 825 -11.61 1.28 -8.55
N TYR A 826 -11.68 -0.02 -8.83
CA TYR A 826 -12.60 -0.58 -9.84
C TYR A 826 -14.06 -0.69 -9.38
N GLY A 827 -14.35 -0.38 -8.10
CA GLY A 827 -15.71 -0.40 -7.55
C GLY A 827 -16.33 -1.80 -7.49
N ARG A 828 -15.84 -2.64 -6.55
CA ARG A 828 -16.40 -3.97 -6.19
C ARG A 828 -17.92 -4.08 -6.39
N PRO A 829 -18.41 -4.80 -7.41
CA PRO A 829 -19.84 -4.96 -7.68
C PRO A 829 -20.61 -5.60 -6.51
N GLU A 830 -19.93 -6.37 -5.65
CA GLU A 830 -20.51 -6.96 -4.45
C GLU A 830 -20.63 -6.00 -3.26
N ASP A 831 -19.80 -4.95 -3.17
CA ASP A 831 -19.88 -3.93 -2.11
C ASP A 831 -20.98 -2.88 -2.38
N LEU A 832 -21.37 -2.72 -3.65
CA LEU A 832 -22.39 -1.78 -4.13
C LEU A 832 -23.81 -2.40 -4.10
N MET A 833 -24.82 -1.54 -3.94
CA MET A 833 -26.20 -1.85 -4.29
C MET A 833 -26.54 -1.31 -5.69
N THR A 834 -27.04 -2.18 -6.56
CA THR A 834 -27.48 -1.84 -7.92
C THR A 834 -28.94 -2.25 -8.13
N GLU A 835 -29.77 -1.33 -8.61
CA GLU A 835 -31.22 -1.52 -8.77
C GLU A 835 -31.60 -2.60 -9.80
N ARG A 836 -30.69 -2.91 -10.75
CA ARG A 836 -30.92 -3.87 -11.83
C ARG A 836 -30.60 -5.32 -11.44
N SER A 837 -29.92 -5.58 -10.32
CA SER A 837 -29.52 -6.93 -9.88
C SER A 837 -30.62 -7.67 -9.12
N GLN A 838 -31.87 -7.63 -9.59
CA GLN A 838 -33.04 -7.99 -8.76
C GLN A 838 -33.21 -9.50 -8.48
N THR A 839 -32.55 -10.37 -9.24
CA THR A 839 -32.36 -11.79 -8.87
C THR A 839 -31.38 -11.92 -7.71
N PRO A 840 -31.72 -12.61 -6.61
CA PRO A 840 -30.73 -12.98 -5.60
C PRO A 840 -29.90 -14.15 -6.10
N ARG A 841 -28.58 -14.17 -5.85
CA ARG A 841 -27.87 -15.44 -5.69
C ARG A 841 -28.34 -16.02 -4.35
N SER A 842 -29.19 -17.03 -4.40
CA SER A 842 -29.77 -17.71 -3.23
C SER A 842 -28.67 -18.41 -2.43
N THR A 843 -28.75 -18.29 -1.10
CA THR A 843 -27.79 -18.90 -0.16
C THR A 843 -28.36 -20.08 0.63
N LEU A 844 -29.62 -20.44 0.35
CA LEU A 844 -30.31 -21.67 0.77
C LEU A 844 -31.16 -22.16 -0.42
N GLY A 845 -31.34 -23.47 -0.52
CA GLY A 845 -31.95 -24.14 -1.68
C GLY A 845 -30.88 -24.68 -2.63
N GLY A 846 -30.69 -26.00 -2.62
CA GLY A 846 -29.63 -26.68 -3.36
C GLY A 846 -30.04 -27.11 -4.77
N GLU A 847 -30.63 -26.23 -5.57
CA GLU A 847 -31.20 -26.60 -6.87
C GLU A 847 -30.97 -25.57 -8.00
N TRP A 848 -30.13 -25.99 -8.96
CA TRP A 848 -30.20 -25.69 -10.41
C TRP A 848 -30.35 -24.22 -10.87
N SER A 849 -29.33 -23.38 -10.67
CA SER A 849 -29.04 -22.25 -11.58
C SER A 849 -27.53 -21.98 -11.76
N PRO A 850 -26.81 -22.73 -12.62
CA PRO A 850 -25.38 -22.53 -12.86
C PRO A 850 -25.12 -21.32 -13.76
N SER A 851 -25.03 -20.12 -13.17
CA SER A 851 -24.63 -18.91 -13.90
C SER A 851 -23.09 -18.83 -14.02
N SER A 852 -22.55 -19.14 -15.20
CA SER A 852 -21.20 -18.84 -15.68
C SER A 852 -20.07 -18.81 -14.64
N SER A 853 -19.32 -19.92 -14.57
CA SER A 853 -17.97 -19.91 -13.95
C SER A 853 -17.00 -19.00 -14.70
N ARG A 854 -17.29 -18.68 -15.97
CA ARG A 854 -16.68 -17.57 -16.70
C ARG A 854 -17.23 -16.25 -16.20
N ALA A 855 -16.36 -15.30 -15.87
CA ALA A 855 -16.73 -13.89 -15.90
C ALA A 855 -17.13 -13.51 -17.33
N SER A 856 -18.12 -12.63 -17.49
CA SER A 856 -18.56 -12.17 -18.80
C SER A 856 -17.42 -11.42 -19.51
N SER A 857 -16.84 -12.03 -20.55
CA SER A 857 -15.94 -11.33 -21.47
C SER A 857 -16.67 -10.09 -22.03
N PRO A 858 -16.07 -8.90 -21.99
CA PRO A 858 -16.76 -7.67 -22.39
C PRO A 858 -17.04 -7.71 -23.89
N ALA A 859 -18.31 -7.90 -24.26
CA ALA A 859 -18.78 -7.57 -25.60
C ALA A 859 -18.65 -6.05 -25.81
N PRO A 860 -18.19 -5.58 -26.98
CA PRO A 860 -18.13 -4.16 -27.27
C PRO A 860 -19.52 -3.54 -27.18
N SER A 861 -19.62 -2.35 -26.57
CA SER A 861 -20.90 -1.69 -26.37
C SER A 861 -21.47 -1.20 -27.68
N LEU A 862 -22.47 -1.91 -28.22
CA LEU A 862 -23.31 -1.42 -29.31
C LEU A 862 -23.90 -0.05 -28.93
N PRO A 863 -23.89 0.94 -29.83
CA PRO A 863 -24.50 2.24 -29.56
C PRO A 863 -26.01 2.08 -29.36
N SER A 864 -26.55 2.70 -28.31
CA SER A 864 -28.00 2.75 -28.11
C SER A 864 -28.64 3.47 -29.30
N MET A 865 -29.60 2.81 -29.96
CA MET A 865 -30.51 3.52 -30.87
C MET A 865 -31.29 4.60 -30.13
N SER A 866 -31.71 5.62 -30.86
CA SER A 866 -32.49 6.74 -30.37
C SER A 866 -33.87 6.29 -29.87
N GLY A 867 -34.17 6.54 -28.60
CA GLY A 867 -35.47 6.21 -28.02
C GLY A 867 -36.61 7.06 -28.59
N LEU A 868 -37.78 6.42 -28.76
CA LEU A 868 -39.02 7.14 -29.10
C LEU A 868 -39.46 8.05 -27.96
N LYS A 869 -40.23 9.09 -28.28
CA LYS A 869 -40.94 9.92 -27.29
C LYS A 869 -41.94 9.07 -26.49
N MET A 870 -42.04 9.34 -25.19
CA MET A 870 -43.29 9.17 -24.43
C MET A 870 -43.89 10.56 -24.14
N PRO A 871 -45.22 10.65 -23.92
CA PRO A 871 -45.92 11.93 -23.78
C PRO A 871 -45.78 12.55 -22.39
N ASP A 872 -45.96 13.87 -22.33
CA ASP A 872 -45.84 14.69 -21.12
C ASP A 872 -47.00 14.47 -20.12
N VAL A 873 -46.72 14.66 -18.83
CA VAL A 873 -47.73 14.66 -17.76
C VAL A 873 -47.47 15.84 -16.81
N TYR A 874 -48.23 16.92 -17.03
CA TYR A 874 -48.63 18.01 -16.13
C TYR A 874 -47.68 18.54 -15.03
N ASP A 875 -47.34 19.82 -15.17
CA ASP A 875 -46.85 20.67 -14.08
C ASP A 875 -47.89 20.86 -12.95
N ALA A 876 -47.38 21.13 -11.73
CA ALA A 876 -48.12 21.73 -10.62
C ALA A 876 -47.25 22.79 -9.93
N GLN A 877 -47.87 23.88 -9.47
CA GLN A 877 -47.18 25.16 -9.19
C GLN A 877 -46.33 25.19 -7.91
N GLU A 878 -45.45 26.19 -7.85
CA GLU A 878 -44.55 26.47 -6.73
C GLU A 878 -45.28 26.85 -5.42
N GLY A 879 -44.66 26.48 -4.29
CA GLY A 879 -44.95 27.03 -2.96
C GLY A 879 -43.64 27.46 -2.28
N SER A 880 -43.55 28.71 -1.84
CA SER A 880 -42.29 29.30 -1.38
C SER A 880 -41.86 28.83 0.01
N GLY A 881 -40.67 28.23 0.11
CA GLY A 881 -40.06 27.81 1.38
C GLY A 881 -38.52 27.86 1.35
N LEU A 882 -37.91 28.39 2.42
CA LEU A 882 -36.45 28.56 2.53
C LEU A 882 -35.73 27.23 2.83
N VAL A 883 -35.50 26.43 1.79
CA VAL A 883 -34.79 25.15 1.91
C VAL A 883 -33.31 25.35 2.27
N HIS A 884 -32.91 24.86 3.44
CA HIS A 884 -31.53 24.88 3.93
C HIS A 884 -30.57 24.19 2.92
N PRO A 885 -29.34 24.72 2.67
CA PRO A 885 -28.46 24.28 1.58
C PRO A 885 -27.91 22.83 1.68
N ALA A 886 -28.36 22.04 2.66
CA ALA A 886 -28.11 20.61 2.76
C ALA A 886 -29.01 19.74 1.87
N PHE A 887 -30.15 20.26 1.40
CA PHE A 887 -31.22 19.47 0.75
C PHE A 887 -31.43 19.78 -0.75
N ARG A 888 -30.41 20.33 -1.44
CA ARG A 888 -30.48 20.51 -2.90
C ARG A 888 -30.27 19.18 -3.62
N VAL A 889 -31.28 18.75 -4.37
CA VAL A 889 -31.12 17.72 -5.41
C VAL A 889 -30.11 18.24 -6.46
N PRO A 890 -29.10 17.45 -6.87
CA PRO A 890 -28.13 17.91 -7.86
C PRO A 890 -28.78 18.02 -9.25
N LEU A 891 -28.76 19.22 -9.82
CA LEU A 891 -29.16 19.44 -11.21
C LEU A 891 -28.33 18.58 -12.17
N SER A 892 -29.00 17.80 -13.00
CA SER A 892 -28.36 17.05 -14.09
C SER A 892 -27.72 18.03 -15.07
N ARG A 893 -26.38 18.07 -15.11
CA ARG A 893 -25.65 19.00 -15.98
C ARG A 893 -25.60 18.42 -17.40
N GLY A 894 -26.28 19.09 -18.33
CA GLY A 894 -26.40 18.67 -19.72
C GLY A 894 -25.06 18.37 -20.41
N ASN A 895 -25.11 17.42 -21.35
CA ASN A 895 -23.94 16.85 -22.02
C ASN A 895 -23.27 17.84 -22.98
N SER A 896 -22.28 18.60 -22.50
CA SER A 896 -21.47 19.47 -23.35
C SER A 896 -20.41 18.66 -24.12
N GLY A 897 -20.67 18.40 -25.39
CA GLY A 897 -19.72 17.71 -26.28
C GLY A 897 -18.37 18.46 -26.38
N GLY A 898 -17.27 17.72 -26.28
CA GLY A 898 -15.91 18.26 -26.37
C GLY A 898 -15.03 17.39 -27.27
N PHE A 899 -14.47 17.98 -28.32
CA PHE A 899 -13.59 17.32 -29.27
C PHE A 899 -12.35 16.74 -28.57
N TYR A 900 -12.13 15.42 -28.71
CA TYR A 900 -10.85 14.73 -28.89
C TYR A 900 -11.06 13.21 -28.71
N GLN A 901 -11.54 12.54 -29.76
CA GLN A 901 -11.79 11.10 -29.76
C GLN A 901 -11.02 10.47 -30.93
N GLN A 902 -9.79 10.00 -30.66
CA GLN A 902 -9.05 9.18 -31.61
C GLN A 902 -9.48 7.71 -31.45
N ALA A 903 -9.81 7.06 -32.57
CA ALA A 903 -10.14 5.64 -32.60
C ALA A 903 -8.91 4.77 -32.30
N ASN A 904 -9.14 3.58 -31.75
CA ASN A 904 -8.09 2.66 -31.32
C ASN A 904 -7.76 1.69 -32.47
N GLU A 905 -6.67 1.92 -33.20
CA GLU A 905 -6.31 1.21 -34.45
C GLU A 905 -6.16 -0.32 -34.32
N SER A 906 -6.09 -0.85 -33.10
CA SER A 906 -6.08 -2.29 -32.81
C SER A 906 -7.45 -2.97 -32.97
N GLU A 907 -8.57 -2.23 -32.88
CA GLU A 907 -9.91 -2.80 -33.04
C GLU A 907 -10.31 -2.91 -34.51
N SER A 908 -9.99 -1.89 -35.32
CA SER A 908 -10.43 -1.79 -36.72
C SER A 908 -9.82 -2.85 -37.65
N ARG A 909 -8.72 -3.51 -37.26
CA ARG A 909 -8.08 -4.57 -38.06
C ARG A 909 -8.53 -6.00 -37.73
N LEU A 910 -9.43 -6.19 -36.76
CA LEU A 910 -9.96 -7.52 -36.41
C LEU A 910 -11.25 -7.87 -37.18
N LEU A 911 -11.91 -6.89 -37.81
CA LEU A 911 -13.19 -7.09 -38.50
C LEU A 911 -13.05 -7.47 -39.99
N SER A 912 -11.85 -7.46 -40.58
CA SER A 912 -11.64 -7.74 -42.01
C SER A 912 -11.38 -9.21 -42.36
N HIS A 913 -11.17 -10.10 -41.36
CA HIS A 913 -10.75 -11.50 -41.59
C HIS A 913 -11.47 -12.54 -40.70
N ALA A 914 -12.68 -12.24 -40.22
CA ALA A 914 -13.51 -13.23 -39.56
C ALA A 914 -14.19 -14.13 -40.61
N GLN A 915 -13.74 -15.39 -40.74
CA GLN A 915 -14.41 -16.38 -41.60
C GLN A 915 -15.81 -16.71 -41.07
N THR A 916 -16.81 -16.71 -41.96
CA THR A 916 -18.17 -17.13 -41.66
C THR A 916 -18.25 -18.66 -41.52
N PRO A 917 -18.89 -19.20 -40.47
CA PRO A 917 -19.23 -20.62 -40.41
C PRO A 917 -20.19 -20.98 -41.55
N GLY A 918 -19.95 -22.10 -42.24
CA GLY A 918 -20.81 -22.55 -43.34
C GLY A 918 -22.19 -22.96 -42.83
N GLN A 919 -23.25 -22.38 -43.40
CA GLN A 919 -24.61 -22.88 -43.25
C GLN A 919 -24.90 -23.92 -44.33
N THR A 920 -25.51 -25.04 -43.94
CA THR A 920 -26.02 -26.05 -44.86
C THR A 920 -27.38 -25.62 -45.39
N GLU A 921 -27.46 -25.15 -46.64
CA GLU A 921 -28.74 -24.94 -47.32
C GLU A 921 -29.16 -26.15 -48.17
N ILE A 922 -30.46 -26.23 -48.43
CA ILE A 922 -31.14 -27.35 -49.07
C ILE A 922 -31.36 -27.03 -50.55
N THR A 923 -31.51 -28.06 -51.39
CA THR A 923 -31.86 -27.97 -52.82
C THR A 923 -33.15 -27.15 -53.06
N ASN A 924 -33.40 -26.54 -54.23
CA ASN A 924 -33.14 -26.98 -55.61
C ASN A 924 -33.03 -25.77 -56.59
N PRO A 925 -32.66 -25.95 -57.88
CA PRO A 925 -32.30 -24.84 -58.79
C PRO A 925 -33.44 -24.34 -59.69
N LEU A 926 -33.26 -23.14 -60.28
CA LEU A 926 -33.65 -22.77 -61.66
C LEU A 926 -33.12 -21.35 -62.02
N ASP A 927 -32.65 -21.16 -63.27
CA ASP A 927 -32.67 -19.94 -64.13
C ASP A 927 -32.42 -18.52 -63.51
N ARG A 928 -31.66 -17.58 -64.09
CA ARG A 928 -31.45 -17.28 -65.54
C ARG A 928 -30.47 -16.12 -65.82
N TRP A 929 -29.95 -16.06 -67.07
CA TRP A 929 -29.46 -14.86 -67.81
C TRP A 929 -28.22 -14.07 -67.29
N ARG A 930 -27.10 -13.98 -68.07
CA ARG A 930 -26.74 -12.98 -69.14
C ARG A 930 -26.33 -11.58 -68.59
N THR A 931 -25.35 -10.82 -69.11
CA THR A 931 -24.75 -10.71 -70.48
C THR A 931 -23.27 -10.26 -70.51
N GLY A 932 -22.48 -10.73 -71.50
CA GLY A 932 -21.37 -9.99 -72.16
C GLY A 932 -20.04 -9.78 -71.39
N GLY A 933 -18.89 -9.62 -72.05
CA GLY A 933 -18.59 -9.73 -73.49
C GLY A 933 -17.17 -9.22 -73.85
N TYR A 934 -16.59 -9.77 -74.93
CA TYR A 934 -15.23 -9.50 -75.49
C TYR A 934 -14.01 -9.95 -74.65
N GLY A 935 -13.06 -10.60 -75.34
CA GLY A 935 -11.70 -10.94 -74.86
C GLY A 935 -10.67 -10.08 -75.58
N PRO A 936 -9.60 -10.62 -76.24
CA PRO A 936 -9.34 -12.03 -76.60
C PRO A 936 -7.86 -12.48 -76.36
N VAL A 937 -7.43 -13.60 -76.99
CA VAL A 937 -6.02 -14.00 -77.28
C VAL A 937 -5.18 -14.47 -76.08
N GLU A 938 -4.41 -15.58 -76.07
CA GLU A 938 -4.17 -16.82 -76.87
C GLU A 938 -3.26 -17.72 -75.95
N GLN A 939 -3.06 -19.04 -76.08
CA GLN A 939 -3.72 -20.17 -76.77
C GLN A 939 -3.05 -21.49 -76.29
N GLU A 940 -3.79 -22.63 -76.28
CA GLU A 940 -3.31 -24.03 -76.08
C GLU A 940 -2.67 -24.38 -74.70
N ASP A 941 -2.63 -25.65 -74.23
CA ASP A 941 -3.01 -26.93 -74.84
C ASP A 941 -3.65 -27.92 -73.83
N ASP A 942 -4.36 -28.93 -74.32
CA ASP A 942 -4.91 -30.10 -73.57
C ASP A 942 -3.78 -31.21 -73.49
N PRO A 943 -3.95 -32.52 -73.12
CA PRO A 943 -5.18 -33.32 -72.95
C PRO A 943 -5.23 -34.36 -71.77
N VAL A 944 -6.42 -34.97 -71.53
CA VAL A 944 -6.67 -36.45 -71.37
C VAL A 944 -6.00 -37.26 -70.22
N SER A 945 -6.62 -38.23 -69.50
CA SER A 945 -8.02 -38.77 -69.41
C SER A 945 -8.13 -39.96 -68.39
N TYR A 946 -9.32 -40.60 -68.29
CA TYR A 946 -9.64 -41.98 -67.83
C TYR A 946 -9.36 -42.37 -66.34
N THR A 947 -10.39 -42.57 -65.48
CA THR A 947 -11.12 -43.83 -65.09
C THR A 947 -10.31 -44.81 -64.18
N SER A 948 -10.87 -45.70 -63.33
CA SER A 948 -12.25 -46.25 -63.17
C SER A 948 -12.47 -46.85 -61.75
N TYR A 949 -13.69 -47.39 -61.52
CA TYR A 949 -14.13 -48.53 -60.68
C TYR A 949 -13.00 -49.53 -60.27
N GLU A 950 -12.99 -50.27 -59.14
CA GLU A 950 -14.03 -50.68 -58.15
C GLU A 950 -13.39 -51.07 -56.76
N PRO A 951 -13.98 -51.84 -55.78
CA PRO A 951 -13.58 -51.77 -54.35
C PRO A 951 -13.15 -53.13 -53.74
N TYR A 952 -13.33 -53.27 -52.41
CA TYR A 952 -13.20 -54.45 -51.51
C TYR A 952 -11.88 -54.71 -50.74
N ARG A 953 -12.08 -55.08 -49.47
CA ARG A 953 -11.24 -55.79 -48.45
C ARG A 953 -9.74 -56.00 -48.76
N GLY A 954 -8.80 -55.82 -47.82
CA GLY A 954 -8.91 -55.57 -46.38
C GLY A 954 -7.92 -56.45 -45.57
N ARG A 955 -7.42 -55.93 -44.44
CA ARG A 955 -6.49 -56.56 -43.47
C ARG A 955 -5.18 -57.14 -44.03
N HIS A 956 -4.08 -56.53 -43.60
CA HIS A 956 -3.25 -57.22 -42.61
C HIS A 956 -2.85 -56.28 -41.47
#